data_AF-A0A9D2A0F7-F1
#
_entry.id   AF-A0A9D2A0F7-F1
#
_cell.length_a   1.000
_cell.length_b   1.000
_cell.length_c   1.000
_cell.angle_alpha   90.00
_cell.angle_beta   90.00
_cell.angle_gamma   90.00
#
_symmetry.space_group_name_H-M   'P 1'
#
loop_
_entity.id
_entity.type
_entity.pdbx_description
1 polymer ?
#
loop_
_entity_poly.entity_id
_entity_poly.type
_entity_poly.pdbx_seq_one_letter_code
_entity_poly.pdbx_strand_id
1 'polypeptide(L)'
;MKKKRFWKNAGLVALSGLMVGGAALAFTACGGSGGGRSDYELSVYIFCSTADADTNEAICNSWAEKYSREHADELGGNKITVDFQSEPKSDEYYRQLGNQLGTSDFPDIIYVSPSQVVSYAASGHILNLTDYITASQETIDRVSGIWQNSLGFYATSGNLLNMKRAGGIAYEQGTGFYDPTTENKEAVDIYGLPKDYSTFGLGYNRNYFSDAFKAAYTTLKPSSGDRSVRAHLYNNKKVVTEGAALHEGKDETSITYAIAVNSSDNVTNEYTGKAITAKAGDPAPFINIGIPTRYKPFNFYKYATYEDALSKGDPLALSTRQFTGGNGYVITIPGFPGEYFDTVGEDGSEIYANSVNEEAPYDATRGNIVLTWAEYGALTWACTYMLNSFAWDSASGMKEAANDGSQESDYSEWFSGEGGVYTTAGYHNVYGGQQYENGDGGNLYVLPWLFSNDATYINTDYTKSINETKDGKAIAEQNGSGDWVWTGDATDNTNVRNRVGDATEDVSKINLDGTTRTAKVQYGINSENFIETYGAFHEHIATWNADVGQAGDVVNSAEDKNINGQTAFIMGASLFYGLGTWDISEYQEVDLEVLDLGIMPTAVSNKLSLYAQGRSAYYADESGAAQVITYSNGATVKGTGSDAGTATGSKGDYTQRDPMSSGLQVYDETEIRQNQILRQDKWAGRLDSVGYGVSAAVENDADWVANAAVSLVMELTLGEEAQVTLTYGGAQIPNVISQCDEYLNYDQEGYEDGAFKDMITPEGDAQGNDVWDQYYEIARRMASAGMNGSTQTVSEFLAGETITIGGEETPVKYDEQYANVRLSDFTTAVTSQTRIAYAMRVLRMNSYTRVERDILIRMVTGMNAVHDQTLYTASTGWIGALNATTNSAMFLAYINQETLEGTEQAILQSTALSESQLGVGGGKSFMTPAVYCTRQSLTSQNYLTDGT
;
A
#
# COMPACT_ATOMS: atom_id res chain seq x y z
N MET A 1 35.39 -16.60 10.51
CA MET A 1 36.71 -16.39 11.16
C MET A 1 36.50 -15.76 12.55
N LYS A 2 37.17 -16.30 13.58
CA LYS A 2 37.30 -15.85 15.00
C LYS A 2 36.11 -15.15 15.70
N LYS A 3 35.35 -15.97 16.45
CA LYS A 3 34.40 -15.64 17.52
C LYS A 3 34.99 -14.75 18.63
N LYS A 4 34.23 -13.76 19.10
CA LYS A 4 34.37 -13.18 20.45
C LYS A 4 33.02 -13.19 21.15
N ARG A 5 32.93 -14.02 22.20
CA ARG A 5 31.90 -13.96 23.25
C ARG A 5 32.08 -12.68 24.06
N PHE A 6 30.99 -12.03 24.45
CA PHE A 6 30.95 -11.24 25.67
C PHE A 6 29.58 -11.38 26.35
N TRP A 7 29.59 -11.78 27.62
CA TRP A 7 28.47 -11.74 28.54
C TRP A 7 28.93 -10.91 29.73
N LYS A 8 28.22 -9.82 30.05
CA LYS A 8 27.61 -9.52 31.36
C LYS A 8 27.41 -8.02 31.56
N ASN A 9 26.12 -7.69 31.71
CA ASN A 9 25.54 -6.70 32.59
C ASN A 9 26.43 -6.28 33.76
N ALA A 10 26.84 -5.01 33.75
CA ALA A 10 27.06 -4.10 34.88
C ALA A 10 27.90 -2.91 34.40
N GLY A 11 27.24 -1.79 34.09
CA GLY A 11 27.88 -0.55 33.63
C GLY A 11 26.92 0.64 33.63
N LEU A 12 26.17 0.78 34.72
CA LEU A 12 25.32 1.92 35.04
C LEU A 12 26.20 3.16 35.36
N VAL A 13 25.77 4.32 34.86
CA VAL A 13 26.15 5.68 35.28
C VAL A 13 27.55 6.17 34.87
N ALA A 14 27.63 6.79 33.68
CA ALA A 14 28.60 7.85 33.39
C ALA A 14 28.07 8.82 32.32
N LEU A 15 26.84 9.31 32.47
CA LEU A 15 26.34 10.52 31.82
C LEU A 15 26.31 11.63 32.88
N SER A 16 27.49 12.08 33.29
CA SER A 16 27.65 13.27 34.11
C SER A 16 29.04 13.84 33.93
N GLY A 17 29.10 14.98 33.25
CA GLY A 17 30.22 15.91 33.29
C GLY A 17 31.14 15.90 32.08
N LEU A 18 30.79 16.70 31.06
CA LEU A 18 31.75 17.52 30.30
C LEU A 18 31.04 18.53 29.37
N MET A 19 30.46 19.58 29.97
CA MET A 19 30.38 20.90 29.33
C MET A 19 30.98 21.93 30.28
N VAL A 20 32.32 22.03 30.24
CA VAL A 20 33.07 23.15 30.81
C VAL A 20 34.05 23.65 29.76
N GLY A 21 33.75 24.83 29.20
CA GLY A 21 34.70 25.70 28.49
C GLY A 21 34.21 26.16 27.10
N GLY A 22 33.78 27.39 26.86
CA GLY A 22 33.62 28.51 27.77
C GLY A 22 33.12 29.79 27.09
N ALA A 23 32.24 30.50 27.79
CA ALA A 23 32.23 31.95 27.88
C ALA A 23 31.58 32.31 29.22
N ALA A 24 32.40 32.77 30.16
CA ALA A 24 31.97 33.11 31.50
C ALA A 24 31.06 34.35 31.49
N LEU A 25 29.77 34.16 31.81
CA LEU A 25 28.94 35.21 32.38
C LEU A 25 28.35 34.68 33.68
N ALA A 26 28.84 35.23 34.79
CA ALA A 26 28.36 34.96 36.13
C ALA A 26 26.92 35.46 36.26
N PHE A 27 25.94 34.56 36.35
CA PHE A 27 24.60 34.92 36.81
C PHE A 27 24.55 34.88 38.34
N THR A 28 24.48 36.08 38.90
CA THR A 28 24.16 36.31 40.30
C THR A 28 22.67 36.01 40.47
N ALA A 29 22.34 35.19 41.46
CA ALA A 29 20.97 34.98 41.90
C ALA A 29 20.29 36.32 42.18
N CYS A 30 19.22 36.61 41.45
CA CYS A 30 18.21 37.59 41.81
C CYS A 30 16.86 36.96 41.53
N GLY A 31 16.12 36.67 42.60
CA GLY A 31 14.76 36.18 42.53
C GLY A 31 13.84 37.18 41.83
N GLY A 32 13.08 36.67 40.88
CA GLY A 32 11.99 37.34 40.20
C GLY A 32 11.00 36.27 39.77
N SER A 33 9.81 36.34 40.33
CA SER A 33 8.71 35.39 40.19
C SER A 33 8.22 35.30 38.74
N GLY A 34 8.49 34.18 38.07
CA GLY A 34 7.80 33.70 36.87
C GLY A 34 7.32 32.28 37.17
N GLY A 35 6.04 32.00 36.95
CA GLY A 35 5.37 30.79 37.44
C GLY A 35 5.80 29.54 36.69
N GLY A 36 6.78 28.82 37.22
CA GLY A 36 7.16 27.50 36.71
C GLY A 36 6.21 26.41 37.21
N ARG A 37 5.87 25.48 36.31
CA ARG A 37 5.15 24.23 36.58
C ARG A 37 5.79 23.46 37.75
N SER A 38 5.02 23.19 38.79
CA SER A 38 5.51 22.55 40.05
C SER A 38 5.00 21.12 40.27
N ASP A 39 4.12 20.62 39.41
CA ASP A 39 3.47 19.30 39.54
C ASP A 39 4.29 18.14 38.96
N TYR A 40 5.42 18.40 38.32
CA TYR A 40 6.27 17.38 37.67
C TYR A 40 5.48 16.47 36.70
N GLU A 41 4.46 17.03 36.06
CA GLU A 41 3.66 16.33 35.07
C GLU A 41 4.08 16.74 33.66
N LEU A 42 4.08 15.80 32.72
CA LEU A 42 4.14 16.06 31.28
C LEU A 42 2.82 15.66 30.64
N SER A 43 2.29 16.47 29.74
CA SER A 43 1.07 16.19 28.99
C SER A 43 1.40 15.70 27.59
N VAL A 44 0.79 14.57 27.21
CA VAL A 44 0.93 13.96 25.89
C VAL A 44 -0.45 13.89 25.27
N TYR A 45 -0.62 14.42 24.06
CA TYR A 45 -1.87 14.33 23.31
C TYR A 45 -1.63 13.88 21.88
N ILE A 46 -2.05 12.66 21.55
CA ILE A 46 -1.83 12.05 20.23
C ILE A 46 -3.12 11.47 19.66
N PHE A 47 -3.17 11.20 18.36
CA PHE A 47 -4.24 10.36 17.80
C PHE A 47 -3.76 8.92 17.75
N CYS A 48 -4.55 7.98 18.25
CA CYS A 48 -4.26 6.55 18.10
C CYS A 48 -5.53 5.74 18.35
N SER A 49 -5.57 4.51 17.84
CA SER A 49 -6.67 3.61 18.18
C SER A 49 -6.73 3.38 19.69
N THR A 50 -7.89 2.97 20.21
CA THR A 50 -8.01 2.56 21.62
C THR A 50 -7.04 1.42 21.94
N ALA A 51 -6.76 0.55 20.97
CA ALA A 51 -5.81 -0.55 21.15
C ALA A 51 -4.37 -0.09 21.30
N ASP A 52 -3.97 1.01 20.66
CA ASP A 52 -2.60 1.52 20.73
C ASP A 52 -2.42 2.50 21.89
N ALA A 53 -3.51 3.04 22.45
CA ALA A 53 -3.48 3.95 23.59
C ALA A 53 -2.80 3.31 24.81
N ASP A 54 -3.21 2.09 25.18
CA ASP A 54 -2.64 1.37 26.33
C ASP A 54 -1.12 1.12 26.16
N THR A 55 -0.69 0.77 24.93
CA THR A 55 0.72 0.54 24.62
C THR A 55 1.53 1.83 24.72
N ASN A 56 1.03 2.94 24.15
CA ASN A 56 1.72 4.24 24.23
C ASN A 56 1.78 4.77 25.66
N GLU A 57 0.70 4.63 26.43
CA GLU A 57 0.66 5.02 27.84
C GLU A 57 1.65 4.20 28.68
N ALA A 58 1.74 2.88 28.44
CA ALA A 58 2.71 2.01 29.12
C ALA A 58 4.16 2.41 28.82
N ILE A 59 4.48 2.73 27.56
CA ILE A 59 5.81 3.24 27.16
C ILE A 59 6.11 4.56 27.89
N CYS A 60 5.16 5.51 27.88
CA CYS A 60 5.31 6.79 28.56
C CYS A 60 5.56 6.64 30.07
N ASN A 61 4.80 5.77 30.74
CA ASN A 61 4.93 5.51 32.17
C ASN A 61 6.26 4.83 32.51
N SER A 62 6.69 3.84 31.73
CA SER A 62 7.98 3.18 31.90
C SER A 62 9.15 4.16 31.74
N TRP A 63 9.08 5.00 30.71
CA TRP A 63 10.04 6.08 30.50
C TRP A 63 10.07 7.05 31.69
N ALA A 64 8.91 7.49 32.19
CA ALA A 64 8.82 8.45 33.29
C ALA A 64 9.47 7.90 34.58
N GLU A 65 9.27 6.62 34.89
CA GLU A 65 9.93 5.96 36.02
C GLU A 65 11.45 5.87 35.85
N LYS A 66 11.92 5.55 34.64
CA LYS A 66 13.35 5.50 34.31
C LYS A 66 13.99 6.87 34.39
N TYR A 67 13.42 7.87 33.73
CA TYR A 67 13.91 9.26 33.72
C TYR A 67 13.96 9.83 35.14
N SER A 68 12.89 9.65 35.93
CA SER A 68 12.83 10.12 37.32
C SER A 68 13.95 9.55 38.20
N ARG A 69 14.35 8.31 37.95
CA ARG A 69 15.42 7.62 38.68
C ARG A 69 16.81 8.06 38.21
N GLU A 70 17.00 8.24 36.91
CA GLU A 70 18.28 8.66 36.32
C GLU A 70 18.58 10.14 36.56
N HIS A 71 17.53 10.97 36.68
CA HIS A 71 17.61 12.42 36.87
C HIS A 71 17.15 12.88 38.27
N ALA A 72 17.20 11.99 39.28
CA ALA A 72 16.70 12.29 40.63
C ALA A 72 17.33 13.56 41.25
N ASP A 73 18.61 13.82 40.99
CA ASP A 73 19.31 15.02 41.48
C ASP A 73 18.81 16.31 40.78
N GLU A 74 18.60 16.26 39.46
CA GLU A 74 18.05 17.36 38.65
C GLU A 74 16.60 17.69 39.06
N LEU A 75 15.81 16.65 39.34
CA LEU A 75 14.41 16.76 39.73
C LEU A 75 14.22 17.07 41.23
N GLY A 76 15.30 17.16 42.02
CA GLY A 76 15.22 17.40 43.46
C GLY A 76 14.53 16.27 44.24
N GLY A 77 14.60 15.04 43.72
CA GLY A 77 13.96 13.84 44.28
C GLY A 77 12.48 13.68 43.94
N ASN A 78 11.91 14.58 43.14
CA ASN A 78 10.55 14.45 42.62
C ASN A 78 10.49 13.41 41.49
N LYS A 79 9.27 12.95 41.19
CA LYS A 79 9.01 11.98 40.12
C LYS A 79 8.17 12.64 39.04
N ILE A 80 8.55 12.40 37.80
CA ILE A 80 7.75 12.75 36.64
C ILE A 80 6.56 11.81 36.54
N THR A 81 5.40 12.36 36.21
CA THR A 81 4.23 11.61 35.74
C THR A 81 3.84 12.07 34.33
N VAL A 82 3.16 11.22 33.58
CA VAL A 82 2.65 11.55 32.25
C VAL A 82 1.12 11.54 32.29
N ASP A 83 0.51 12.66 31.92
CA ASP A 83 -0.92 12.73 31.56
C ASP A 83 -1.05 12.39 30.08
N PHE A 84 -1.34 11.12 29.80
CA PHE A 84 -1.50 10.63 28.44
C PHE A 84 -2.97 10.73 28.01
N GLN A 85 -3.21 11.44 26.91
CA GLN A 85 -4.52 11.57 26.29
C GLN A 85 -4.44 11.14 24.82
N SER A 86 -5.47 10.44 24.35
CA SER A 86 -5.59 10.07 22.95
C SER A 86 -6.95 10.39 22.35
N GLU A 87 -6.98 10.65 21.05
CA GLU A 87 -8.21 10.79 20.26
C GLU A 87 -8.20 9.76 19.11
N PRO A 88 -9.15 8.80 19.05
CA PRO A 88 -9.16 7.77 18.02
C PRO A 88 -9.50 8.26 16.61
N LYS A 89 -9.99 9.50 16.45
CA LYS A 89 -10.32 10.08 15.14
C LYS A 89 -9.34 11.18 14.75
N SER A 90 -8.54 10.93 13.72
CA SER A 90 -7.55 11.89 13.21
C SER A 90 -8.12 13.29 12.91
N ASP A 91 -9.25 13.38 12.21
CA ASP A 91 -9.90 14.67 11.89
C ASP A 91 -10.28 15.46 13.14
N GLU A 92 -10.80 14.75 14.15
CA GLU A 92 -11.21 15.36 15.42
C GLU A 92 -9.99 15.77 16.24
N TYR A 93 -8.92 14.96 16.23
CA TYR A 93 -7.63 15.28 16.84
C TYR A 93 -7.06 16.59 16.28
N TYR A 94 -6.89 16.68 14.96
CA TYR A 94 -6.31 17.88 14.34
C TYR A 94 -7.21 19.10 14.51
N ARG A 95 -8.54 18.93 14.52
CA ARG A 95 -9.48 20.01 14.84
C ARG A 95 -9.32 20.50 16.28
N GLN A 96 -9.19 19.61 17.26
CA GLN A 96 -8.99 19.97 18.66
C GLN A 96 -7.63 20.64 18.88
N LEU A 97 -6.56 20.05 18.35
CA LEU A 97 -5.21 20.61 18.41
C LEU A 97 -5.16 22.01 17.77
N GLY A 98 -5.78 22.20 16.60
CA GLY A 98 -5.86 23.50 15.95
C GLY A 98 -6.53 24.59 16.80
N ASN A 99 -7.52 24.24 17.63
CA ASN A 99 -8.13 25.18 18.57
C ASN A 99 -7.24 25.49 19.77
N GLN A 100 -6.35 24.56 20.14
CA GLN A 100 -5.42 24.70 21.27
C GLN A 100 -4.15 25.47 20.89
N LEU A 101 -3.65 25.39 19.66
CA LEU A 101 -2.41 26.06 19.24
C LEU A 101 -2.42 27.59 19.41
N GLY A 102 -3.60 28.22 19.49
CA GLY A 102 -3.75 29.65 19.80
C GLY A 102 -3.78 30.00 21.28
N THR A 103 -3.66 29.03 22.19
CA THR A 103 -3.66 29.23 23.64
C THR A 103 -2.25 29.08 24.21
N SER A 104 -2.04 29.59 25.43
CA SER A 104 -0.80 29.33 26.19
C SER A 104 -0.81 27.98 26.91
N ASP A 105 -1.78 27.12 26.60
CA ASP A 105 -2.15 25.94 27.38
C ASP A 105 -2.55 24.83 26.41
N PHE A 106 -1.56 24.30 25.71
CA PHE A 106 -1.68 23.13 24.84
C PHE A 106 -0.60 22.10 25.20
N PRO A 107 -0.80 20.82 24.88
CA PRO A 107 0.01 19.72 25.40
C PRO A 107 1.51 19.85 25.10
N ASP A 108 2.34 19.35 26.02
CA ASP A 108 3.80 19.44 25.92
C ASP A 108 4.33 18.63 24.72
N ILE A 109 3.72 17.47 24.47
CA ILE A 109 4.02 16.60 23.34
C ILE A 109 2.75 16.36 22.54
N ILE A 110 2.84 16.54 21.23
CA ILE A 110 1.75 16.39 20.28
C ILE A 110 2.15 15.53 19.09
N TYR A 111 1.17 14.95 18.41
CA TYR A 111 1.34 14.53 17.02
C TYR A 111 1.32 15.72 16.07
N VAL A 112 2.31 15.76 15.19
CA VAL A 112 2.43 16.73 14.10
C VAL A 112 2.32 15.98 12.78
N SER A 113 1.36 16.39 11.95
CA SER A 113 1.31 15.95 10.56
C SER A 113 2.49 16.56 9.81
N PRO A 114 3.17 15.82 8.92
CA PRO A 114 4.14 16.38 8.01
C PRO A 114 3.63 17.67 7.38
N SER A 115 2.38 17.72 6.88
CA SER A 115 1.74 18.87 6.21
C SER A 115 1.81 20.19 7.01
N GLN A 116 1.89 20.12 8.34
CA GLN A 116 1.86 21.28 9.24
C GLN A 116 3.22 21.69 9.80
N VAL A 117 4.30 20.93 9.56
CA VAL A 117 5.61 21.18 10.19
C VAL A 117 6.09 22.61 9.91
N VAL A 118 6.04 23.05 8.65
CA VAL A 118 6.50 24.40 8.27
C VAL A 118 5.64 25.49 8.92
N SER A 119 4.31 25.35 8.92
CA SER A 119 3.42 26.36 9.48
C SER A 119 3.57 26.47 11.00
N TYR A 120 3.72 25.34 11.69
CA TYR A 120 3.87 25.28 13.15
C TYR A 120 5.24 25.78 13.59
N ALA A 121 6.31 25.40 12.88
CA ALA A 121 7.66 25.89 13.14
C ALA A 121 7.76 27.41 12.91
N ALA A 122 7.24 27.91 11.79
CA ALA A 122 7.27 29.34 11.48
C ALA A 122 6.42 30.20 12.43
N SER A 123 5.39 29.61 13.04
CA SER A 123 4.54 30.28 14.04
C SER A 123 5.09 30.16 15.47
N GLY A 124 6.18 29.41 15.67
CA GLY A 124 6.76 29.16 17.00
C GLY A 124 5.89 28.28 17.89
N HIS A 125 5.10 27.37 17.31
CA HIS A 125 4.28 26.43 18.07
C HIS A 125 5.05 25.17 18.48
N ILE A 126 6.02 24.74 17.67
CA ILE A 126 6.82 23.54 17.93
C ILE A 126 8.31 23.91 18.08
N LEU A 127 8.97 23.22 19.02
CA LEU A 127 10.36 23.41 19.39
C LEU A 127 11.31 22.90 18.30
N ASN A 128 12.42 23.62 18.06
CA ASN A 128 13.53 23.10 17.27
C ASN A 128 14.32 22.08 18.11
N LEU A 129 14.35 20.82 17.68
CA LEU A 129 14.96 19.70 18.38
C LEU A 129 16.46 19.55 18.08
N THR A 130 17.00 20.31 17.12
CA THR A 130 18.35 20.10 16.56
C THR A 130 19.46 20.16 17.60
N ASP A 131 19.43 21.15 18.50
CA ASP A 131 20.45 21.31 19.54
C ASP A 131 20.39 20.18 20.60
N TYR A 132 19.19 19.67 20.89
CA TYR A 132 19.00 18.54 21.79
C TYR A 132 19.51 17.24 21.18
N ILE A 133 19.27 17.04 19.88
CA ILE A 133 19.74 15.87 19.13
C ILE A 133 21.27 15.89 19.00
N THR A 134 21.85 17.05 18.73
CA THR A 134 23.30 17.19 18.52
C THR A 134 24.11 17.38 19.82
N ALA A 135 23.45 17.34 20.98
CA ALA A 135 24.09 17.47 22.28
C ALA A 135 25.08 16.33 22.60
N SER A 136 24.93 15.16 21.99
CA SER A 136 25.84 14.02 22.17
C SER A 136 25.99 13.19 20.91
N GLN A 137 27.15 12.54 20.75
CA GLN A 137 27.38 11.60 19.65
C GLN A 137 26.43 10.41 19.70
N GLU A 138 26.05 9.95 20.90
CA GLU A 138 25.11 8.85 21.10
C GLU A 138 23.73 9.17 20.50
N THR A 139 23.21 10.38 20.75
CA THR A 139 21.93 10.82 20.20
C THR A 139 21.99 10.99 18.69
N ILE A 140 23.10 11.54 18.17
CA ILE A 140 23.35 11.65 16.73
C ILE A 140 23.34 10.25 16.07
N ASP A 141 24.04 9.29 16.66
CA ASP A 141 24.13 7.92 16.13
C ASP A 141 22.75 7.24 16.13
N ARG A 142 21.96 7.44 17.20
CA ARG A 142 20.58 6.90 17.29
C ARG A 142 19.65 7.52 16.24
N VAL A 143 19.66 8.83 16.05
CA VAL A 143 18.85 9.52 15.02
C VAL A 143 19.34 9.20 13.60
N SER A 144 20.64 8.97 13.43
CA SER A 144 21.19 8.50 12.15
C SER A 144 20.87 7.03 11.87
N GLY A 145 20.48 6.27 12.90
CA GLY A 145 20.10 4.86 12.83
C GLY A 145 18.65 4.59 12.40
N ILE A 146 17.86 5.63 12.12
CA ILE A 146 16.51 5.52 11.55
C ILE A 146 16.47 5.92 10.08
N TRP A 147 15.35 5.64 9.41
CA TRP A 147 15.12 5.99 8.00
C TRP A 147 15.16 7.51 7.77
N GLN A 148 16.21 8.00 7.11
CA GLN A 148 16.42 9.43 6.89
C GLN A 148 15.32 10.08 6.04
N ASN A 149 14.72 9.35 5.09
CA ASN A 149 13.57 9.85 4.33
C ASN A 149 12.37 10.14 5.23
N SER A 150 12.15 9.33 6.28
CA SER A 150 11.08 9.57 7.26
C SER A 150 11.40 10.80 8.13
N LEU A 151 12.64 10.92 8.60
CA LEU A 151 13.09 12.09 9.36
C LEU A 151 12.95 13.40 8.54
N GLY A 152 13.19 13.33 7.23
CA GLY A 152 13.06 14.45 6.30
C GLY A 152 11.67 15.12 6.30
N PHE A 153 10.59 14.39 6.58
CA PHE A 153 9.23 14.96 6.68
C PHE A 153 9.11 16.05 7.76
N TYR A 154 9.96 15.98 8.79
CA TYR A 154 9.94 16.86 9.96
C TYR A 154 11.10 17.85 9.99
N ALA A 155 11.82 17.95 8.88
CA ALA A 155 12.99 18.80 8.73
C ALA A 155 12.68 20.00 7.82
N THR A 156 13.18 21.17 8.22
CA THR A 156 12.99 22.43 7.48
C THR A 156 14.33 23.08 7.17
N SER A 157 14.37 23.88 6.11
CA SER A 157 15.50 24.72 5.75
C SER A 157 15.04 26.16 5.53
N GLY A 158 16.00 27.08 5.48
CA GLY A 158 15.73 28.52 5.39
C GLY A 158 15.63 29.18 6.76
N ASN A 159 15.07 30.38 6.80
CA ASN A 159 14.82 31.14 8.02
C ASN A 159 13.33 31.46 8.15
N LEU A 160 12.91 32.13 9.23
CA LEU A 160 11.52 32.47 9.49
C LEU A 160 10.75 33.13 8.32
N LEU A 161 11.44 33.86 7.43
CA LEU A 161 10.82 34.57 6.30
C LEU A 161 10.70 33.70 5.02
N ASN A 162 11.45 32.61 4.93
CA ASN A 162 11.50 31.75 3.75
C ASN A 162 11.62 30.26 4.11
N MET A 163 11.07 29.89 5.27
CA MET A 163 11.11 28.53 5.79
C MET A 163 10.38 27.60 4.80
N LYS A 164 11.05 26.51 4.45
CA LYS A 164 10.55 25.49 3.54
C LYS A 164 10.92 24.12 4.09
N ARG A 165 10.31 23.07 3.57
CA ARG A 165 10.74 21.70 3.87
C ARG A 165 12.14 21.46 3.30
N ALA A 166 12.89 20.59 3.96
CA ALA A 166 14.10 20.04 3.36
C ALA A 166 13.73 19.01 2.27
N GLY A 167 14.51 18.97 1.18
CA GLY A 167 14.40 17.93 0.15
C GLY A 167 15.01 16.59 0.57
N GLY A 168 15.85 16.61 1.61
CA GLY A 168 16.38 15.43 2.29
C GLY A 168 17.11 15.84 3.57
N ILE A 169 17.63 14.86 4.31
CA ILE A 169 18.41 15.11 5.52
C ILE A 169 19.61 14.16 5.61
N ALA A 170 20.75 14.71 6.01
CA ALA A 170 21.96 13.96 6.34
C ALA A 170 22.72 14.71 7.45
N TYR A 171 23.57 13.99 8.18
CA TYR A 171 24.44 14.57 9.21
C TYR A 171 25.91 14.54 8.79
N GLU A 172 26.63 15.63 9.03
CA GLU A 172 28.09 15.69 8.89
C GLU A 172 28.70 16.44 10.08
N GLN A 173 29.70 15.82 10.71
CA GLN A 173 30.36 16.40 11.88
C GLN A 173 30.96 17.78 11.55
N GLY A 174 30.58 18.80 12.33
CA GLY A 174 31.01 20.19 12.13
C GLY A 174 30.12 21.02 11.20
N THR A 175 29.36 20.38 10.32
CA THR A 175 28.32 21.02 9.49
C THR A 175 26.95 20.97 10.19
N GLY A 176 26.67 19.90 10.94
CA GLY A 176 25.35 19.63 11.50
C GLY A 176 24.47 18.87 10.51
N PHE A 177 23.16 18.95 10.70
CA PHE A 177 22.20 18.43 9.74
C PHE A 177 22.09 19.35 8.52
N TYR A 178 22.04 18.74 7.33
CA TYR A 178 21.98 19.46 6.07
C TYR A 178 21.14 18.70 5.04
N ASP A 179 20.70 19.41 4.00
CA ASP A 179 19.96 18.87 2.87
C ASP A 179 20.93 18.38 1.77
N PRO A 180 21.08 17.06 1.58
CA PRO A 180 22.00 16.50 0.59
C PRO A 180 21.52 16.68 -0.85
N THR A 181 20.28 17.10 -1.07
CA THR A 181 19.73 17.35 -2.42
C THR A 181 20.11 18.72 -2.99
N THR A 182 20.61 19.61 -2.12
CA THR A 182 21.04 20.95 -2.51
C THR A 182 22.54 20.99 -2.82
N GLU A 183 22.94 21.72 -3.87
CA GLU A 183 24.35 21.87 -4.23
C GLU A 183 25.21 22.45 -3.08
N ASN A 184 24.59 23.28 -2.24
CA ASN A 184 25.28 23.99 -1.15
C ASN A 184 25.15 23.32 0.21
N LYS A 185 24.53 22.13 0.31
CA LYS A 185 24.24 21.46 1.59
C LYS A 185 23.56 22.43 2.58
N GLU A 186 22.41 22.99 2.20
CA GLU A 186 21.67 23.93 3.04
C GLU A 186 21.44 23.34 4.44
N ALA A 187 21.67 24.14 5.49
CA ALA A 187 21.46 23.70 6.86
C ALA A 187 19.98 23.36 7.10
N VAL A 188 19.76 22.33 7.91
CA VAL A 188 18.43 21.79 8.20
C VAL A 188 18.20 21.77 9.71
N ASP A 189 17.01 22.22 10.11
CA ASP A 189 16.50 22.16 11.48
C ASP A 189 15.41 21.09 11.59
N ILE A 190 15.45 20.29 12.66
CA ILE A 190 14.49 19.21 12.95
C ILE A 190 13.44 19.72 13.94
N TYR A 191 12.16 19.65 13.57
CA TYR A 191 11.03 20.13 14.38
C TYR A 191 10.09 19.03 14.88
N GLY A 192 10.40 17.78 14.56
CA GLY A 192 9.69 16.60 15.04
C GLY A 192 10.49 15.34 14.76
N LEU A 193 10.13 14.25 15.43
CA LEU A 193 10.68 12.93 15.16
C LEU A 193 9.58 12.00 14.64
N PRO A 194 9.84 11.17 13.62
CA PRO A 194 8.82 10.29 13.07
C PRO A 194 8.35 9.29 14.14
N LYS A 195 7.03 9.15 14.31
CA LYS A 195 6.46 8.03 15.05
C LYS A 195 6.72 6.74 14.29
N ASP A 196 6.55 6.79 12.98
CA ASP A 196 6.75 5.67 12.08
C ASP A 196 7.10 6.12 10.65
N TYR A 197 7.43 5.15 9.81
CA TYR A 197 7.47 5.31 8.37
C TYR A 197 6.46 4.37 7.74
N SER A 198 5.25 4.87 7.54
CA SER A 198 4.09 4.04 7.23
C SER A 198 4.10 3.63 5.77
N THR A 199 4.10 2.32 5.53
CA THR A 199 4.07 1.78 4.16
C THR A 199 2.65 1.41 3.78
N PHE A 200 2.17 1.95 2.66
CA PHE A 200 0.89 1.59 2.06
C PHE A 200 1.10 0.76 0.79
N GLY A 201 0.90 -0.55 0.93
CA GLY A 201 1.06 -1.53 -0.13
C GLY A 201 -0.26 -2.00 -0.73
N LEU A 202 -0.19 -3.06 -1.54
CA LEU A 202 -1.35 -3.77 -2.06
C LEU A 202 -1.54 -5.07 -1.27
N GLY A 203 -2.69 -5.18 -0.63
CA GLY A 203 -3.10 -6.34 0.14
C GLY A 203 -3.86 -7.32 -0.70
N TYR A 204 -3.76 -8.58 -0.33
CA TYR A 204 -4.57 -9.64 -0.89
C TYR A 204 -5.00 -10.62 0.20
N ASN A 205 -6.13 -11.29 0.00
CA ASN A 205 -6.59 -12.35 0.90
C ASN A 205 -6.00 -13.69 0.44
N ARG A 206 -5.02 -14.22 1.19
CA ARG A 206 -4.29 -15.45 0.89
C ARG A 206 -5.21 -16.66 0.75
N ASN A 207 -6.37 -16.64 1.41
CA ASN A 207 -7.38 -17.70 1.27
C ASN A 207 -7.80 -17.93 -0.19
N TYR A 208 -7.75 -16.90 -1.05
CA TYR A 208 -8.08 -17.02 -2.48
C TYR A 208 -6.90 -17.40 -3.37
N PHE A 209 -5.71 -17.50 -2.80
CA PHE A 209 -4.45 -17.81 -3.49
C PHE A 209 -3.69 -18.93 -2.78
N SER A 210 -4.39 -19.81 -2.08
CA SER A 210 -3.81 -21.09 -1.64
C SER A 210 -3.46 -21.96 -2.84
N ASP A 211 -2.60 -22.96 -2.65
CA ASP A 211 -2.25 -23.91 -3.70
C ASP A 211 -3.49 -24.58 -4.31
N ALA A 212 -4.53 -24.79 -3.50
CA ALA A 212 -5.78 -25.35 -3.97
C ALA A 212 -6.53 -24.45 -4.95
N PHE A 213 -6.60 -23.15 -4.67
CA PHE A 213 -7.19 -22.20 -5.59
C PHE A 213 -6.32 -21.97 -6.82
N LYS A 214 -4.99 -21.90 -6.68
CA LYS A 214 -4.07 -21.82 -7.84
C LYS A 214 -4.23 -23.02 -8.78
N ALA A 215 -4.34 -24.23 -8.24
CA ALA A 215 -4.64 -25.43 -9.02
C ALA A 215 -6.03 -25.34 -9.69
N ALA A 216 -7.05 -24.83 -8.99
CA ALA A 216 -8.39 -24.66 -9.54
C ALA A 216 -8.42 -23.64 -10.69
N TYR A 217 -7.83 -22.45 -10.52
CA TYR A 217 -7.77 -21.40 -11.55
C TYR A 217 -7.07 -21.87 -12.83
N THR A 218 -6.07 -22.73 -12.70
CA THR A 218 -5.28 -23.25 -13.82
C THR A 218 -5.82 -24.57 -14.40
N THR A 219 -6.93 -25.09 -13.84
CA THR A 219 -7.57 -26.33 -14.30
C THR A 219 -8.99 -26.09 -14.82
N LEU A 220 -9.81 -25.37 -14.06
CA LEU A 220 -11.19 -25.09 -14.39
C LEU A 220 -11.28 -24.08 -15.51
N LYS A 221 -12.30 -24.26 -16.36
CA LYS A 221 -12.65 -23.38 -17.47
C LYS A 221 -14.06 -22.83 -17.24
N PRO A 222 -14.43 -21.70 -17.86
CA PRO A 222 -15.83 -21.29 -17.91
C PRO A 222 -16.74 -22.33 -18.59
N SER A 223 -16.17 -23.29 -19.33
CA SER A 223 -16.86 -24.43 -19.95
C SER A 223 -16.80 -25.73 -19.14
N SER A 224 -16.23 -25.74 -17.93
CA SER A 224 -16.07 -26.95 -17.13
C SER A 224 -17.39 -27.41 -16.52
N GLY A 225 -17.65 -28.71 -16.60
CA GLY A 225 -18.84 -29.34 -16.02
C GLY A 225 -20.17 -28.94 -16.67
N ASP A 226 -21.24 -29.48 -16.11
CA ASP A 226 -22.62 -29.03 -16.36
C ASP A 226 -23.02 -28.12 -15.20
N ARG A 227 -22.58 -26.86 -15.23
CA ARG A 227 -22.77 -25.94 -14.11
C ARG A 227 -24.24 -25.60 -13.89
N SER A 228 -24.61 -25.43 -12.63
CA SER A 228 -25.86 -24.85 -12.13
C SER A 228 -25.56 -24.08 -10.84
N VAL A 229 -24.83 -22.98 -11.00
CA VAL A 229 -24.36 -22.15 -9.88
C VAL A 229 -25.05 -20.81 -9.92
N ARG A 230 -25.65 -20.42 -8.80
CA ARG A 230 -26.40 -19.17 -8.69
C ARG A 230 -25.49 -18.08 -8.13
N ALA A 231 -25.40 -16.96 -8.85
CA ALA A 231 -24.78 -15.75 -8.34
C ALA A 231 -25.78 -14.92 -7.53
N HIS A 232 -25.29 -13.88 -6.88
CA HIS A 232 -26.12 -12.94 -6.13
C HIS A 232 -25.91 -11.49 -6.59
N LEU A 233 -26.81 -10.61 -6.19
CA LEU A 233 -26.68 -9.16 -6.34
C LEU A 233 -26.94 -8.46 -5.01
N TYR A 234 -26.38 -7.28 -4.82
CA TYR A 234 -26.65 -6.44 -3.66
C TYR A 234 -27.72 -5.39 -4.01
N ASN A 235 -28.81 -5.32 -3.24
CA ASN A 235 -29.94 -4.42 -3.46
C ASN A 235 -30.65 -4.09 -2.14
N ASN A 236 -30.80 -2.81 -1.79
CA ASN A 236 -31.44 -2.33 -0.55
C ASN A 236 -30.89 -3.00 0.72
N LYS A 237 -29.56 -3.00 0.87
CA LYS A 237 -28.77 -3.60 1.96
C LYS A 237 -28.97 -5.10 2.10
N LYS A 238 -29.43 -5.75 1.04
CA LYS A 238 -29.77 -7.17 1.02
C LYS A 238 -29.19 -7.83 -0.19
N VAL A 239 -28.84 -9.09 0.00
CA VAL A 239 -28.41 -9.96 -1.08
C VAL A 239 -29.65 -10.57 -1.72
N VAL A 240 -29.78 -10.40 -3.04
CA VAL A 240 -30.93 -10.84 -3.84
C VAL A 240 -30.49 -11.76 -4.96
N THR A 241 -31.38 -12.67 -5.34
CA THR A 241 -31.18 -13.59 -6.48
C THR A 241 -31.97 -13.17 -7.71
N GLU A 242 -32.94 -12.27 -7.56
CA GLU A 242 -33.70 -11.71 -8.68
C GLU A 242 -32.78 -10.84 -9.53
N GLY A 243 -32.67 -11.16 -10.82
CA GLY A 243 -31.78 -10.47 -11.76
C GLY A 243 -30.30 -10.88 -11.70
N ALA A 244 -29.91 -11.73 -10.74
CA ALA A 244 -28.57 -12.30 -10.68
C ALA A 244 -28.39 -13.40 -11.73
N ALA A 245 -27.15 -13.64 -12.15
CA ALA A 245 -26.82 -14.71 -13.08
C ALA A 245 -27.13 -16.09 -12.48
N LEU A 246 -27.64 -16.99 -13.32
CA LEU A 246 -27.58 -18.42 -13.10
C LEU A 246 -26.59 -18.98 -14.11
N HIS A 247 -25.41 -19.37 -13.64
CA HIS A 247 -24.35 -19.92 -14.47
C HIS A 247 -24.70 -21.36 -14.84
N GLU A 248 -25.42 -21.50 -15.96
CA GLU A 248 -25.84 -22.76 -16.55
C GLU A 248 -25.07 -23.07 -17.82
N GLY A 249 -24.57 -24.31 -17.92
CA GLY A 249 -23.88 -24.80 -19.11
C GLY A 249 -22.45 -24.29 -19.26
N LYS A 250 -21.96 -24.27 -20.52
CA LYS A 250 -20.55 -24.07 -20.87
C LYS A 250 -20.35 -22.74 -21.60
N ASP A 251 -19.56 -21.84 -21.03
CA ASP A 251 -19.05 -20.69 -21.76
C ASP A 251 -17.70 -21.08 -22.39
N GLU A 252 -17.71 -21.34 -23.69
CA GLU A 252 -16.52 -21.79 -24.43
C GLU A 252 -15.75 -20.61 -25.08
N THR A 253 -16.21 -19.37 -24.89
CA THR A 253 -15.76 -18.24 -25.72
C THR A 253 -15.19 -17.08 -24.93
N SER A 254 -15.51 -16.95 -23.64
CA SER A 254 -15.03 -15.82 -22.82
C SER A 254 -13.55 -15.91 -22.48
N ILE A 255 -13.01 -17.12 -22.36
CA ILE A 255 -11.58 -17.36 -22.09
C ILE A 255 -11.07 -18.44 -23.04
N THR A 256 -10.14 -18.07 -23.93
CA THR A 256 -9.61 -18.98 -24.96
C THR A 256 -8.11 -18.81 -25.15
N TYR A 257 -7.41 -19.86 -25.61
CA TYR A 257 -5.99 -19.76 -25.92
C TYR A 257 -5.77 -18.79 -27.08
N ALA A 258 -4.88 -17.80 -26.92
CA ALA A 258 -4.59 -16.84 -27.99
C ALA A 258 -3.70 -17.44 -29.09
N ILE A 259 -2.93 -18.48 -28.73
CA ILE A 259 -1.98 -19.19 -29.57
C ILE A 259 -2.11 -20.71 -29.38
N ALA A 260 -1.52 -21.49 -30.28
CA ALA A 260 -1.40 -22.93 -30.08
C ALA A 260 -0.27 -23.24 -29.08
N VAL A 261 -0.51 -24.24 -28.22
CA VAL A 261 0.49 -24.84 -27.33
C VAL A 261 0.76 -26.25 -27.83
N ASN A 262 1.95 -26.48 -28.35
CA ASN A 262 2.37 -27.73 -28.96
C ASN A 262 3.11 -28.59 -27.94
N SER A 263 3.10 -29.92 -28.14
CA SER A 263 3.90 -30.82 -27.29
C SER A 263 5.40 -30.52 -27.31
N SER A 264 5.91 -29.83 -28.33
CA SER A 264 7.31 -29.38 -28.41
C SER A 264 7.64 -28.25 -27.44
N ASP A 265 6.63 -27.51 -26.98
CA ASP A 265 6.81 -26.36 -26.10
C ASP A 265 7.08 -26.83 -24.66
N ASN A 266 6.87 -28.12 -24.37
CA ASN A 266 7.17 -28.79 -23.09
C ASN A 266 6.59 -28.08 -21.86
N VAL A 267 5.48 -27.36 -22.01
CA VAL A 267 4.85 -26.63 -20.91
C VAL A 267 3.98 -27.54 -20.07
N THR A 268 4.14 -27.44 -18.76
CA THR A 268 3.32 -28.11 -17.75
C THR A 268 2.65 -27.08 -16.86
N ASN A 269 1.42 -27.36 -16.44
CA ASN A 269 0.81 -26.62 -15.34
C ASN A 269 1.59 -26.93 -14.05
N GLU A 270 2.22 -25.92 -13.47
CA GLU A 270 3.08 -26.05 -12.27
C GLU A 270 2.31 -26.53 -11.02
N TYR A 271 1.00 -26.25 -10.94
CA TYR A 271 0.16 -26.63 -9.80
C TYR A 271 -0.49 -28.00 -9.93
N THR A 272 -0.42 -28.62 -11.12
CA THR A 272 -1.00 -29.96 -11.35
C THR A 272 -0.03 -30.95 -12.01
N GLY A 273 1.16 -30.52 -12.38
CA GLY A 273 2.17 -31.32 -13.09
C GLY A 273 1.76 -31.79 -14.49
N LYS A 274 0.63 -31.31 -15.04
CA LYS A 274 0.08 -31.81 -16.31
C LYS A 274 0.59 -31.05 -17.51
N ALA A 275 1.00 -31.78 -18.54
CA ALA A 275 1.37 -31.21 -19.82
C ALA A 275 0.18 -30.48 -20.47
N ILE A 276 0.44 -29.29 -21.01
CA ILE A 276 -0.56 -28.46 -21.68
C ILE A 276 -0.39 -28.61 -23.19
N THR A 277 -1.49 -28.90 -23.88
CA THR A 277 -1.56 -28.81 -25.35
C THR A 277 -2.91 -28.23 -25.74
N ALA A 278 -2.90 -27.28 -26.67
CA ALA A 278 -4.11 -26.56 -27.08
C ALA A 278 -3.94 -25.95 -28.48
N LYS A 279 -5.05 -25.69 -29.16
CA LYS A 279 -5.06 -24.87 -30.37
C LYS A 279 -5.50 -23.45 -30.01
N ALA A 280 -5.04 -22.48 -30.80
CA ALA A 280 -5.58 -21.12 -30.73
C ALA A 280 -7.11 -21.14 -30.90
N GLY A 281 -7.83 -20.48 -29.99
CA GLY A 281 -9.29 -20.44 -29.94
C GLY A 281 -9.94 -21.58 -29.14
N ASP A 282 -9.20 -22.60 -28.71
CA ASP A 282 -9.74 -23.60 -27.78
C ASP A 282 -10.07 -22.93 -26.42
N PRO A 283 -11.11 -23.39 -25.70
CA PRO A 283 -11.40 -22.93 -24.35
C PRO A 283 -10.20 -23.11 -23.42
N ALA A 284 -9.84 -22.06 -22.68
CA ALA A 284 -8.70 -22.08 -21.76
C ALA A 284 -9.17 -22.08 -20.30
N PRO A 285 -8.31 -22.56 -19.37
CA PRO A 285 -8.50 -22.32 -17.94
C PRO A 285 -8.61 -20.83 -17.61
N PHE A 286 -9.18 -20.50 -16.44
CA PHE A 286 -9.29 -19.10 -15.99
C PHE A 286 -7.94 -18.38 -16.01
N ILE A 287 -6.87 -19.07 -15.59
CA ILE A 287 -5.49 -18.55 -15.62
C ILE A 287 -4.60 -19.55 -16.33
N ASN A 288 -3.73 -19.05 -17.23
CA ASN A 288 -2.59 -19.79 -17.75
C ASN A 288 -1.32 -18.99 -17.50
N ILE A 289 -0.37 -19.58 -16.77
CA ILE A 289 0.92 -18.94 -16.50
C ILE A 289 1.80 -19.04 -17.74
N GLY A 290 2.37 -17.91 -18.18
CA GLY A 290 3.29 -17.85 -19.33
C GLY A 290 2.66 -18.08 -20.71
N ILE A 291 1.35 -18.33 -20.80
CA ILE A 291 0.66 -18.60 -22.07
C ILE A 291 -0.31 -17.46 -22.41
N PRO A 292 -0.13 -16.78 -23.56
CA PRO A 292 -1.06 -15.76 -24.03
C PRO A 292 -2.50 -16.28 -24.11
N THR A 293 -3.40 -15.65 -23.35
CA THR A 293 -4.81 -16.03 -23.22
C THR A 293 -5.70 -14.86 -23.62
N ARG A 294 -6.77 -15.13 -24.36
CA ARG A 294 -7.80 -14.15 -24.73
C ARG A 294 -8.86 -14.10 -23.65
N TYR A 295 -9.10 -12.93 -23.12
CA TYR A 295 -10.17 -12.63 -22.19
C TYR A 295 -11.21 -11.75 -22.86
N LYS A 296 -12.49 -12.11 -22.77
CA LYS A 296 -13.63 -11.27 -23.17
C LYS A 296 -14.40 -10.82 -21.93
N PRO A 297 -13.97 -9.73 -21.26
CA PRO A 297 -14.65 -9.27 -20.06
C PRO A 297 -16.11 -8.89 -20.32
N PHE A 298 -16.95 -9.26 -19.37
CA PHE A 298 -18.38 -8.94 -19.27
C PHE A 298 -18.79 -8.93 -17.80
N ASN A 299 -19.97 -8.40 -17.49
CA ASN A 299 -20.52 -8.43 -16.14
C ASN A 299 -21.09 -9.82 -15.78
N PHE A 300 -20.22 -10.71 -15.28
CA PHE A 300 -20.58 -12.08 -14.91
C PHE A 300 -21.51 -12.17 -13.70
N TYR A 301 -21.71 -11.11 -12.91
CA TYR A 301 -22.69 -11.12 -11.82
C TYR A 301 -24.13 -11.15 -12.33
N LYS A 302 -24.38 -10.59 -13.52
CA LYS A 302 -25.73 -10.47 -14.12
C LYS A 302 -25.96 -11.42 -15.29
N TYR A 303 -24.91 -11.81 -15.99
CA TYR A 303 -24.99 -12.61 -17.20
C TYR A 303 -24.20 -13.91 -17.04
N ALA A 304 -24.71 -14.99 -17.63
CA ALA A 304 -24.05 -16.29 -17.54
C ALA A 304 -22.84 -16.40 -18.49
N THR A 305 -22.91 -15.72 -19.64
CA THR A 305 -21.92 -15.78 -20.73
C THR A 305 -21.71 -14.41 -21.36
N TYR A 306 -20.56 -14.24 -22.03
CA TYR A 306 -20.24 -13.03 -22.79
C TYR A 306 -21.28 -12.71 -23.89
N GLU A 307 -21.74 -13.72 -24.65
CA GLU A 307 -22.69 -13.50 -25.74
C GLU A 307 -24.08 -13.07 -25.24
N ASP A 308 -24.50 -13.59 -24.08
CA ASP A 308 -25.74 -13.15 -23.41
C ASP A 308 -25.62 -11.69 -22.98
N ALA A 309 -24.52 -11.35 -22.31
CA ALA A 309 -24.22 -9.98 -21.87
C ALA A 309 -24.21 -9.00 -23.04
N LEU A 310 -23.51 -9.35 -24.13
CA LEU A 310 -23.41 -8.54 -25.33
C LEU A 310 -24.78 -8.28 -25.96
N SER A 311 -25.63 -9.32 -26.05
CA SER A 311 -26.97 -9.20 -26.63
C SER A 311 -27.91 -8.33 -25.80
N LYS A 312 -27.69 -8.29 -24.48
CA LYS A 312 -28.47 -7.53 -23.49
C LYS A 312 -27.88 -6.15 -23.19
N GLY A 313 -26.93 -5.69 -23.99
CA GLY A 313 -26.38 -4.34 -23.89
C GLY A 313 -25.50 -4.09 -22.67
N ASP A 314 -24.84 -5.12 -22.14
CA ASP A 314 -23.84 -4.99 -21.08
C ASP A 314 -22.73 -3.99 -21.49
N PRO A 315 -22.48 -2.93 -20.70
CA PRO A 315 -21.44 -1.93 -21.01
C PRO A 315 -20.06 -2.56 -21.24
N LEU A 316 -19.70 -3.57 -20.43
CA LEU A 316 -18.41 -4.25 -20.50
C LEU A 316 -18.28 -5.08 -21.78
N ALA A 317 -19.26 -5.93 -22.08
CA ALA A 317 -19.25 -6.75 -23.28
C ALA A 317 -19.30 -5.89 -24.56
N LEU A 318 -20.10 -4.80 -24.57
CA LEU A 318 -20.14 -3.85 -25.68
C LEU A 318 -18.79 -3.18 -25.90
N SER A 319 -18.12 -2.75 -24.82
CA SER A 319 -16.77 -2.21 -24.86
C SER A 319 -15.79 -3.25 -25.40
N THR A 320 -15.75 -4.45 -24.83
CA THR A 320 -14.89 -5.55 -25.30
C THR A 320 -15.07 -5.78 -26.81
N ARG A 321 -16.32 -5.83 -27.31
CA ARG A 321 -16.60 -5.96 -28.74
C ARG A 321 -16.03 -4.80 -29.55
N GLN A 322 -16.26 -3.56 -29.12
CA GLN A 322 -15.86 -2.35 -29.84
C GLN A 322 -14.35 -2.29 -30.05
N PHE A 323 -13.57 -2.58 -29.00
CA PHE A 323 -12.13 -2.41 -29.01
C PHE A 323 -11.39 -3.60 -29.61
N THR A 324 -11.90 -4.82 -29.43
CA THR A 324 -11.19 -6.05 -29.84
C THR A 324 -11.80 -6.70 -31.09
N GLY A 325 -12.85 -6.11 -31.66
CA GLY A 325 -13.68 -6.73 -32.69
C GLY A 325 -14.42 -7.98 -32.19
N GLY A 326 -14.61 -8.12 -30.86
CA GLY A 326 -15.22 -9.28 -30.22
C GLY A 326 -14.27 -10.46 -29.98
N ASN A 327 -12.97 -10.30 -30.22
CA ASN A 327 -11.98 -11.36 -30.01
C ASN A 327 -11.45 -11.44 -28.58
N GLY A 328 -11.65 -10.39 -27.77
CA GLY A 328 -11.07 -10.28 -26.44
C GLY A 328 -9.64 -9.72 -26.43
N TYR A 329 -9.21 -9.28 -25.26
CA TYR A 329 -7.87 -8.78 -24.99
C TYR A 329 -6.93 -9.97 -24.75
N VAL A 330 -5.74 -9.93 -25.35
CA VAL A 330 -4.72 -10.97 -25.15
C VAL A 330 -3.77 -10.56 -24.03
N ILE A 331 -3.68 -11.38 -22.98
CA ILE A 331 -2.86 -11.13 -21.79
C ILE A 331 -2.04 -12.39 -21.47
N THR A 332 -0.79 -12.21 -21.06
CA THR A 332 0.08 -13.28 -20.54
C THR A 332 0.36 -13.03 -19.06
N ILE A 333 -0.21 -13.85 -18.18
CA ILE A 333 -0.04 -13.72 -16.72
C ILE A 333 1.25 -14.46 -16.30
N PRO A 334 2.15 -13.84 -15.51
CA PRO A 334 3.46 -14.42 -15.19
C PRO A 334 3.48 -15.27 -13.90
N GLY A 335 2.45 -15.19 -13.05
CA GLY A 335 2.40 -15.89 -11.75
C GLY A 335 1.26 -15.37 -10.88
N PHE A 336 1.17 -15.84 -9.65
CA PHE A 336 0.18 -15.39 -8.66
C PHE A 336 0.80 -14.50 -7.57
N PRO A 337 -0.03 -13.68 -6.88
CA PRO A 337 0.38 -12.98 -5.66
C PRO A 337 1.01 -13.92 -4.61
N GLY A 338 1.98 -13.40 -3.85
CA GLY A 338 2.67 -14.13 -2.77
C GLY A 338 3.76 -15.09 -3.23
N GLU A 339 3.92 -15.32 -4.54
CA GLU A 339 4.98 -16.17 -5.07
C GLU A 339 6.30 -15.39 -5.21
N TYR A 340 7.40 -16.12 -5.00
CA TYR A 340 8.76 -15.62 -5.10
C TYR A 340 9.65 -16.59 -5.89
N PHE A 341 10.82 -16.12 -6.29
CA PHE A 341 11.83 -16.91 -6.99
C PHE A 341 13.23 -16.49 -6.56
N ASP A 342 14.18 -17.41 -6.65
CA ASP A 342 15.57 -17.14 -6.28
C ASP A 342 16.28 -16.31 -7.36
N THR A 343 17.13 -15.39 -6.90
CA THR A 343 18.00 -14.55 -7.74
C THR A 343 19.46 -14.93 -7.62
N VAL A 344 19.79 -15.78 -6.64
CA VAL A 344 21.12 -16.34 -6.41
C VAL A 344 21.05 -17.87 -6.40
N GLY A 345 22.04 -18.52 -6.99
CA GLY A 345 22.18 -19.97 -6.97
C GLY A 345 22.73 -20.50 -5.66
N GLU A 346 22.77 -21.82 -5.50
CA GLU A 346 23.31 -22.51 -4.31
C GLU A 346 24.79 -22.15 -4.01
N ASP A 347 25.55 -21.75 -5.04
CA ASP A 347 26.95 -21.33 -4.91
C ASP A 347 27.12 -19.84 -4.59
N GLY A 348 26.01 -19.12 -4.39
CA GLY A 348 25.96 -17.68 -4.15
C GLY A 348 26.15 -16.82 -5.39
N SER A 349 26.23 -17.42 -6.59
CA SER A 349 26.31 -16.65 -7.83
C SER A 349 24.95 -16.11 -8.26
N GLU A 350 24.95 -14.91 -8.84
CA GLU A 350 23.77 -14.30 -9.41
C GLU A 350 23.21 -15.11 -10.59
N ILE A 351 21.91 -15.43 -10.55
CA ILE A 351 21.19 -16.16 -11.61
C ILE A 351 20.86 -15.19 -12.77
N TYR A 352 20.47 -13.96 -12.44
CA TYR A 352 20.05 -12.94 -13.40
C TYR A 352 20.89 -11.68 -13.24
N ALA A 353 21.56 -11.21 -14.28
CA ALA A 353 22.45 -10.04 -14.17
C ALA A 353 21.77 -8.80 -13.58
N ASN A 354 22.47 -8.09 -12.67
CA ASN A 354 22.03 -6.85 -12.01
C ASN A 354 20.74 -6.99 -11.18
N SER A 355 20.54 -8.16 -10.57
CA SER A 355 19.43 -8.49 -9.67
C SER A 355 19.77 -8.46 -8.18
N VAL A 356 21.06 -8.42 -7.82
CA VAL A 356 21.51 -8.48 -6.42
C VAL A 356 22.19 -7.18 -5.97
N ASN A 357 21.78 -6.68 -4.82
CA ASN A 357 22.49 -5.65 -4.06
C ASN A 357 23.00 -6.26 -2.74
N GLU A 358 24.31 -6.48 -2.64
CA GLU A 358 24.93 -7.11 -1.46
C GLU A 358 24.85 -6.25 -0.18
N GLU A 359 24.60 -4.95 -0.32
CA GLU A 359 24.49 -4.00 0.79
C GLU A 359 23.02 -3.69 1.16
N ALA A 360 22.06 -4.40 0.57
CA ALA A 360 20.64 -4.18 0.80
C ALA A 360 20.24 -4.54 2.25
N PRO A 361 19.42 -3.72 2.92
CA PRO A 361 18.80 -4.06 4.21
C PRO A 361 17.56 -4.97 4.05
N TYR A 362 17.31 -5.46 2.83
CA TYR A 362 16.21 -6.36 2.46
C TYR A 362 16.78 -7.65 1.87
N ASP A 363 15.93 -8.65 1.61
CA ASP A 363 16.36 -9.92 1.03
C ASP A 363 16.69 -9.77 -0.46
N ALA A 364 17.95 -9.46 -0.77
CA ALA A 364 18.44 -9.39 -2.13
C ALA A 364 18.55 -10.76 -2.83
N THR A 365 18.27 -11.88 -2.15
CA THR A 365 18.35 -13.23 -2.73
C THR A 365 17.05 -13.66 -3.41
N ARG A 366 15.95 -12.92 -3.23
CA ARG A 366 14.64 -13.25 -3.77
C ARG A 366 14.04 -12.13 -4.63
N GLY A 367 13.29 -12.54 -5.65
CA GLY A 367 12.40 -11.69 -6.43
C GLY A 367 10.94 -12.09 -6.23
N ASN A 368 10.03 -11.13 -6.34
CA ASN A 368 8.60 -11.32 -6.16
C ASN A 368 7.86 -11.34 -7.50
N ILE A 369 6.69 -12.00 -7.58
CA ILE A 369 5.79 -11.77 -8.72
C ILE A 369 5.21 -10.36 -8.66
N VAL A 370 5.53 -9.57 -9.67
CA VAL A 370 5.05 -8.20 -9.87
C VAL A 370 4.19 -8.19 -11.13
N LEU A 371 2.90 -7.88 -11.01
CA LEU A 371 1.99 -7.83 -12.15
C LEU A 371 2.06 -6.46 -12.84
N THR A 372 1.86 -6.43 -14.15
CA THR A 372 1.54 -5.18 -14.86
C THR A 372 0.07 -4.82 -14.70
N TRP A 373 -0.34 -3.59 -14.99
CA TRP A 373 -1.74 -3.15 -14.83
C TRP A 373 -2.74 -4.05 -15.55
N ALA A 374 -2.44 -4.48 -16.78
CA ALA A 374 -3.32 -5.34 -17.57
C ALA A 374 -3.31 -6.80 -17.07
N GLU A 375 -2.15 -7.30 -16.62
CA GLU A 375 -2.05 -8.63 -16.00
C GLU A 375 -2.81 -8.68 -14.66
N TYR A 376 -2.67 -7.62 -13.83
CA TYR A 376 -3.40 -7.46 -12.58
C TYR A 376 -4.92 -7.41 -12.83
N GLY A 377 -5.39 -6.58 -13.77
CA GLY A 377 -6.80 -6.55 -14.15
C GLY A 377 -7.33 -7.90 -14.66
N ALA A 378 -6.61 -8.56 -15.55
CA ALA A 378 -7.04 -9.85 -16.10
C ALA A 378 -7.10 -10.95 -15.02
N LEU A 379 -6.10 -11.01 -14.13
CA LEU A 379 -6.06 -11.94 -13.00
C LEU A 379 -7.25 -11.69 -12.07
N THR A 380 -7.48 -10.43 -11.68
CA THR A 380 -8.60 -10.04 -10.83
C THR A 380 -9.94 -10.45 -11.43
N TRP A 381 -10.18 -10.15 -12.71
CA TRP A 381 -11.43 -10.50 -13.39
C TRP A 381 -11.62 -12.02 -13.51
N ALA A 382 -10.57 -12.76 -13.89
CA ALA A 382 -10.66 -14.19 -14.09
C ALA A 382 -10.87 -14.96 -12.77
N CYS A 383 -10.13 -14.61 -11.72
CA CYS A 383 -10.29 -15.23 -10.39
C CYS A 383 -11.68 -14.96 -9.82
N THR A 384 -12.16 -13.71 -9.87
CA THR A 384 -13.51 -13.38 -9.40
C THR A 384 -14.60 -14.03 -10.25
N TYR A 385 -14.42 -14.15 -11.56
CA TYR A 385 -15.36 -14.88 -12.41
C TYR A 385 -15.46 -16.35 -11.99
N MET A 386 -14.33 -17.02 -11.71
CA MET A 386 -14.35 -18.39 -11.18
C MET A 386 -15.07 -18.45 -9.83
N LEU A 387 -14.68 -17.62 -8.87
CA LEU A 387 -15.20 -17.65 -7.50
C LEU A 387 -16.71 -17.36 -7.41
N ASN A 388 -17.30 -16.68 -8.39
CA ASN A 388 -18.74 -16.42 -8.42
C ASN A 388 -19.52 -17.37 -9.34
N SER A 389 -18.84 -18.18 -10.16
CA SER A 389 -19.48 -19.11 -11.10
C SER A 389 -19.26 -20.59 -10.77
N PHE A 390 -18.63 -20.85 -9.61
CA PHE A 390 -18.44 -22.16 -9.00
C PHE A 390 -18.81 -22.09 -7.51
N ALA A 391 -19.39 -23.17 -6.99
CA ALA A 391 -19.95 -23.27 -5.64
C ALA A 391 -18.89 -23.67 -4.59
N TRP A 392 -17.71 -23.05 -4.64
CA TRP A 392 -16.51 -23.48 -3.91
C TRP A 392 -16.65 -23.40 -2.37
N ASP A 393 -17.35 -22.39 -1.84
CA ASP A 393 -17.51 -22.20 -0.39
C ASP A 393 -18.76 -22.88 0.18
N SER A 394 -19.79 -23.04 -0.67
CA SER A 394 -21.09 -23.58 -0.23
C SER A 394 -21.10 -25.11 -0.06
N ALA A 395 -20.06 -25.81 -0.50
CA ALA A 395 -19.92 -27.25 -0.29
C ALA A 395 -18.83 -27.59 0.74
N SER A 396 -19.16 -28.55 1.61
CA SER A 396 -18.38 -28.86 2.81
C SER A 396 -16.98 -29.38 2.50
N GLY A 397 -15.96 -28.86 3.19
CA GLY A 397 -14.58 -29.38 3.13
C GLY A 397 -13.79 -29.00 1.88
N MET A 398 -14.31 -28.11 1.04
CA MET A 398 -13.77 -27.88 -0.31
C MET A 398 -12.66 -26.84 -0.43
N LYS A 399 -12.41 -26.03 0.61
CA LYS A 399 -11.19 -25.21 0.71
C LYS A 399 -9.90 -26.07 0.74
N GLU A 400 -10.02 -27.34 1.12
CA GLU A 400 -8.90 -28.30 1.25
C GLU A 400 -8.77 -29.27 0.06
N ALA A 401 -9.69 -29.22 -0.93
CA ALA A 401 -9.92 -30.33 -1.85
C ALA A 401 -8.91 -30.52 -3.00
N ALA A 402 -7.79 -29.79 -3.05
CA ALA A 402 -6.82 -29.94 -4.12
C ALA A 402 -5.53 -30.62 -3.63
N ASN A 403 -5.31 -31.84 -4.09
CA ASN A 403 -3.98 -32.44 -4.10
C ASN A 403 -3.25 -32.05 -5.39
N ASP A 404 -1.92 -32.08 -5.36
CA ASP A 404 -1.08 -32.10 -6.55
C ASP A 404 -1.63 -33.12 -7.58
N GLY A 405 -1.84 -32.68 -8.81
CA GLY A 405 -2.39 -33.51 -9.89
C GLY A 405 -3.89 -33.40 -10.17
N SER A 406 -4.61 -32.43 -9.57
CA SER A 406 -6.06 -32.27 -9.73
C SER A 406 -6.50 -32.16 -11.20
N GLN A 407 -7.63 -32.79 -11.55
CA GLN A 407 -8.29 -32.70 -12.85
C GLN A 407 -9.68 -32.04 -12.72
N GLU A 408 -10.27 -31.61 -13.84
CA GLU A 408 -11.61 -30.99 -13.83
C GLU A 408 -12.67 -31.83 -13.09
N SER A 409 -12.59 -33.17 -13.15
CA SER A 409 -13.52 -34.07 -12.45
C SER A 409 -13.49 -33.95 -10.93
N ASP A 410 -12.34 -33.54 -10.39
CA ASP A 410 -12.11 -33.48 -8.94
C ASP A 410 -12.88 -32.32 -8.31
N TYR A 411 -13.29 -31.34 -9.13
CA TYR A 411 -14.11 -30.19 -8.74
C TYR A 411 -15.60 -30.38 -9.02
N SER A 412 -16.07 -31.60 -9.27
CA SER A 412 -17.47 -31.85 -9.67
C SER A 412 -18.50 -31.37 -8.64
N GLU A 413 -18.16 -31.33 -7.35
CA GLU A 413 -19.00 -30.79 -6.28
C GLU A 413 -19.17 -29.26 -6.38
N TRP A 414 -18.27 -28.55 -7.08
CA TRP A 414 -18.31 -27.10 -7.27
C TRP A 414 -19.29 -26.70 -8.39
N PHE A 415 -19.81 -27.66 -9.15
CA PHE A 415 -20.62 -27.36 -10.34
C PHE A 415 -22.08 -27.04 -10.01
N SER A 416 -22.53 -27.20 -8.76
CA SER A 416 -23.90 -26.88 -8.36
C SER A 416 -23.95 -26.25 -6.97
N GLY A 417 -24.73 -25.19 -6.80
CA GLY A 417 -24.88 -24.51 -5.50
C GLY A 417 -24.91 -22.99 -5.64
N GLU A 418 -24.42 -22.30 -4.62
CA GLU A 418 -24.32 -20.84 -4.59
C GLU A 418 -22.86 -20.44 -4.84
N GLY A 419 -22.65 -19.48 -5.75
CA GLY A 419 -21.33 -18.89 -6.00
C GLY A 419 -21.03 -17.76 -5.02
N GLY A 420 -19.74 -17.45 -4.86
CA GLY A 420 -19.28 -16.46 -3.88
C GLY A 420 -18.91 -17.08 -2.53
N VAL A 421 -18.86 -16.24 -1.50
CA VAL A 421 -18.46 -16.61 -0.14
C VAL A 421 -19.67 -16.61 0.81
N TYR A 422 -19.73 -17.59 1.70
CA TYR A 422 -20.67 -17.72 2.79
C TYR A 422 -20.03 -17.30 4.11
N THR A 423 -20.54 -16.24 4.72
CA THR A 423 -20.09 -15.75 6.03
C THR A 423 -21.19 -15.93 7.08
N THR A 424 -20.85 -15.75 8.35
CA THR A 424 -21.84 -15.69 9.45
C THR A 424 -22.85 -14.55 9.28
N ALA A 425 -22.50 -13.51 8.51
CA ALA A 425 -23.37 -12.39 8.14
C ALA A 425 -24.26 -12.67 6.91
N GLY A 426 -24.02 -13.77 6.18
CA GLY A 426 -24.74 -14.18 4.98
C GLY A 426 -23.83 -14.47 3.78
N TYR A 427 -24.45 -14.79 2.65
CA TYR A 427 -23.78 -14.99 1.36
C TYR A 427 -23.38 -13.66 0.73
N HIS A 428 -22.20 -13.57 0.12
CA HIS A 428 -21.70 -12.42 -0.61
C HIS A 428 -21.00 -12.84 -1.90
N ASN A 429 -21.05 -11.98 -2.92
CA ASN A 429 -20.17 -12.15 -4.08
C ASN A 429 -18.72 -11.88 -3.68
N VAL A 430 -17.77 -12.50 -4.39
CA VAL A 430 -16.36 -12.10 -4.31
C VAL A 430 -16.06 -11.02 -5.34
N TYR A 431 -15.47 -9.92 -4.90
CA TYR A 431 -15.13 -8.76 -5.72
C TYR A 431 -13.64 -8.66 -5.97
N GLY A 432 -13.27 -7.98 -7.04
CA GLY A 432 -11.87 -7.83 -7.42
C GLY A 432 -11.07 -7.04 -6.38
N GLY A 433 -11.65 -5.95 -5.91
CA GLY A 433 -10.98 -5.04 -4.99
C GLY A 433 -11.14 -3.60 -5.45
N GLN A 434 -11.59 -2.77 -4.54
CA GLN A 434 -11.77 -1.35 -4.79
C GLN A 434 -10.72 -0.59 -3.98
N GLN A 435 -9.76 0.05 -4.66
CA GLN A 435 -8.67 0.81 -4.04
C GLN A 435 -9.11 2.27 -3.80
N TYR A 436 -10.16 2.50 -3.00
CA TYR A 436 -10.62 3.86 -2.62
C TYR A 436 -10.33 4.17 -1.15
N GLU A 437 -9.74 5.35 -0.90
CA GLU A 437 -9.84 6.03 0.39
C GLU A 437 -11.08 6.93 0.37
N ASN A 438 -11.82 6.96 1.49
CA ASN A 438 -13.05 7.77 1.62
C ASN A 438 -12.73 9.26 1.38
N GLY A 439 -13.61 10.00 0.70
CA GLY A 439 -13.47 11.46 0.50
C GLY A 439 -12.65 11.87 -0.74
N ASP A 440 -11.43 11.36 -0.89
CA ASP A 440 -10.51 11.75 -1.99
C ASP A 440 -10.59 10.86 -3.24
N GLY A 441 -11.42 9.80 -3.19
CA GLY A 441 -11.76 8.99 -4.36
C GLY A 441 -10.58 8.22 -4.92
N GLY A 442 -9.88 7.42 -4.10
CA GLY A 442 -8.80 6.47 -4.46
C GLY A 442 -7.64 7.03 -5.27
N ASN A 443 -7.60 8.32 -5.52
CA ASN A 443 -6.51 8.96 -6.23
C ASN A 443 -5.20 8.71 -5.47
N LEU A 444 -5.21 8.63 -4.15
CA LEU A 444 -3.99 8.32 -3.39
C LEU A 444 -3.39 6.94 -3.74
N TYR A 445 -4.20 5.96 -4.14
CA TYR A 445 -3.73 4.64 -4.61
C TYR A 445 -3.29 4.61 -6.08
N VAL A 446 -3.56 5.67 -6.85
CA VAL A 446 -2.98 5.83 -8.20
C VAL A 446 -1.49 6.21 -8.12
N LEU A 447 -1.03 6.81 -7.02
CA LEU A 447 0.34 7.29 -6.87
C LEU A 447 1.40 6.17 -7.01
N PRO A 448 1.25 5.01 -6.34
CA PRO A 448 2.10 3.85 -6.59
C PRO A 448 2.16 3.40 -8.06
N TRP A 449 1.04 3.49 -8.78
CA TRP A 449 1.00 3.09 -10.19
C TRP A 449 1.81 4.05 -11.06
N LEU A 450 1.74 5.35 -10.76
CA LEU A 450 2.47 6.42 -11.46
C LEU A 450 3.99 6.24 -11.36
N PHE A 451 4.48 5.74 -10.22
CA PHE A 451 5.90 5.52 -9.99
C PHE A 451 6.57 4.68 -11.09
N SER A 452 5.89 3.61 -11.52
CA SER A 452 6.40 2.68 -12.54
C SER A 452 6.43 3.25 -13.96
N ASN A 453 5.68 4.33 -14.20
CA ASN A 453 5.60 5.03 -15.48
C ASN A 453 6.33 6.38 -15.44
N ASP A 454 7.23 6.57 -14.45
CA ASP A 454 7.96 7.82 -14.22
C ASP A 454 7.02 9.04 -14.29
N ALA A 455 5.93 9.00 -13.51
CA ALA A 455 4.95 10.07 -13.37
C ALA A 455 4.63 10.39 -11.91
N THR A 456 4.05 11.56 -11.67
CA THR A 456 3.58 12.01 -10.34
C THR A 456 2.43 13.02 -10.45
N TYR A 457 1.72 13.34 -9.36
CA TYR A 457 0.65 14.36 -9.41
C TYR A 457 1.21 15.75 -9.54
N ILE A 458 2.12 16.10 -8.63
CA ILE A 458 2.65 17.44 -8.48
C ILE A 458 4.18 17.46 -8.59
N ASN A 459 4.69 18.58 -9.06
CA ASN A 459 6.12 18.78 -9.27
C ASN A 459 6.92 18.74 -7.95
N THR A 460 8.25 18.64 -8.01
CA THR A 460 9.12 18.48 -6.82
C THR A 460 9.07 19.66 -5.84
N ASP A 461 8.67 20.84 -6.31
CA ASP A 461 8.45 22.02 -5.46
C ASP A 461 7.03 22.06 -4.85
N TYR A 462 6.17 21.10 -5.17
CA TYR A 462 4.80 20.96 -4.69
C TYR A 462 3.89 22.18 -5.00
N THR A 463 4.15 22.86 -6.11
CA THR A 463 3.42 24.09 -6.52
C THR A 463 2.60 23.91 -7.80
N LYS A 464 2.84 22.83 -8.56
CA LYS A 464 2.16 22.57 -9.83
C LYS A 464 1.56 21.18 -9.90
N SER A 465 0.25 21.09 -10.04
CA SER A 465 -0.52 19.89 -10.43
C SER A 465 -0.93 19.89 -11.91
N ILE A 466 -0.58 20.94 -12.66
CA ILE A 466 -0.67 21.00 -14.12
C ILE A 466 0.72 20.97 -14.76
N ASN A 467 0.87 20.20 -15.83
CA ASN A 467 1.98 20.25 -16.75
C ASN A 467 1.70 21.36 -17.77
N GLU A 468 2.42 22.47 -17.65
CA GLU A 468 2.11 23.71 -18.35
C GLU A 468 2.77 23.85 -19.71
N THR A 469 3.60 22.87 -20.13
CA THR A 469 4.29 22.91 -21.42
C THR A 469 4.13 21.63 -22.24
N LYS A 470 4.16 21.79 -23.56
CA LYS A 470 4.25 20.71 -24.54
C LYS A 470 5.27 21.06 -25.62
N ASP A 471 6.22 20.18 -25.93
CA ASP A 471 7.27 20.42 -26.92
C ASP A 471 8.00 21.76 -26.70
N GLY A 472 8.19 22.15 -25.44
CA GLY A 472 8.79 23.44 -25.04
C GLY A 472 7.92 24.68 -25.28
N LYS A 473 6.64 24.52 -25.62
CA LYS A 473 5.66 25.62 -25.76
C LYS A 473 4.72 25.64 -24.56
N ALA A 474 4.37 26.83 -24.08
CA ALA A 474 3.35 26.98 -23.05
C ALA A 474 1.98 26.52 -23.58
N ILE A 475 1.30 25.68 -22.80
CA ILE A 475 -0.10 25.26 -23.03
C ILE A 475 -1.02 25.78 -21.93
N ALA A 476 -0.51 26.17 -20.76
CA ALA A 476 -1.25 26.84 -19.70
C ALA A 476 -0.43 27.96 -19.05
N GLU A 477 -1.09 29.01 -18.56
CA GLU A 477 -0.44 30.11 -17.83
C GLU A 477 -1.39 30.77 -16.83
N GLN A 478 -0.85 31.54 -15.87
CA GLN A 478 -1.66 32.40 -15.00
C GLN A 478 -2.10 33.67 -15.73
N ASN A 479 -3.39 33.96 -15.67
CA ASN A 479 -3.95 35.20 -16.20
C ASN A 479 -3.68 36.39 -15.25
N GLY A 480 -4.11 37.60 -15.64
CA GLY A 480 -3.92 38.82 -14.84
C GLY A 480 -4.65 38.85 -13.48
N SER A 481 -5.55 37.91 -13.22
CA SER A 481 -6.26 37.72 -11.94
C SER A 481 -5.59 36.66 -11.04
N GLY A 482 -4.60 35.92 -11.55
CA GLY A 482 -3.94 34.82 -10.84
C GLY A 482 -4.46 33.42 -11.18
N ASP A 483 -5.59 33.30 -11.89
CA ASP A 483 -6.14 32.00 -12.27
C ASP A 483 -5.37 31.37 -13.43
N TRP A 484 -5.17 30.06 -13.38
CA TRP A 484 -4.62 29.31 -14.51
C TRP A 484 -5.63 29.14 -15.63
N VAL A 485 -5.17 29.35 -16.87
CA VAL A 485 -5.96 29.23 -18.10
C VAL A 485 -5.17 28.51 -19.20
N TRP A 486 -5.89 27.86 -20.13
CA TRP A 486 -5.29 27.29 -21.34
C TRP A 486 -4.83 28.38 -22.32
N THR A 487 -3.74 28.13 -23.04
CA THR A 487 -3.14 29.06 -24.02
C THR A 487 -2.80 28.37 -25.33
N GLY A 488 -2.56 29.15 -26.38
CA GLY A 488 -2.18 28.62 -27.69
C GLY A 488 -3.17 27.58 -28.24
N ASP A 489 -2.62 26.48 -28.76
CA ASP A 489 -3.41 25.38 -29.33
C ASP A 489 -4.23 24.61 -28.28
N ALA A 490 -3.91 24.74 -26.99
CA ALA A 490 -4.63 24.10 -25.88
C ALA A 490 -6.01 24.71 -25.64
N THR A 491 -6.27 25.90 -26.21
CA THR A 491 -7.60 26.53 -26.21
C THR A 491 -8.61 25.79 -27.10
N ASP A 492 -8.15 24.93 -28.01
CA ASP A 492 -8.98 24.10 -28.85
C ASP A 492 -9.65 22.97 -28.03
N ASN A 493 -10.98 22.95 -28.01
CA ASN A 493 -11.76 21.91 -27.34
C ASN A 493 -12.11 20.72 -28.24
N THR A 494 -11.64 20.72 -29.49
CA THR A 494 -11.81 19.65 -30.47
C THR A 494 -10.67 18.62 -30.45
N ASN A 495 -9.57 18.89 -29.73
CA ASN A 495 -8.47 17.94 -29.55
C ASN A 495 -7.87 18.03 -28.15
N VAL A 496 -8.22 17.06 -27.29
CA VAL A 496 -7.73 17.03 -25.90
C VAL A 496 -6.21 16.91 -25.80
N ARG A 497 -5.54 16.34 -26.82
CA ARG A 497 -4.08 16.15 -26.84
C ARG A 497 -3.30 17.44 -26.80
N ASN A 498 -3.90 18.57 -27.20
CA ASN A 498 -3.26 19.88 -27.12
C ASN A 498 -3.10 20.39 -25.69
N ARG A 499 -3.83 19.79 -24.74
CA ARG A 499 -3.77 20.12 -23.30
C ARG A 499 -2.91 19.13 -22.51
N VAL A 500 -2.29 18.18 -23.20
CA VAL A 500 -1.46 17.15 -22.59
C VAL A 500 -0.01 17.59 -22.66
N GLY A 501 0.61 17.75 -21.49
CA GLY A 501 1.99 18.23 -21.35
C GLY A 501 3.00 17.11 -21.27
N ASP A 502 4.26 17.44 -21.53
CA ASP A 502 5.40 16.52 -21.59
C ASP A 502 6.60 16.97 -20.74
N ALA A 503 6.44 18.03 -19.92
CA ALA A 503 7.50 18.50 -19.04
C ALA A 503 7.94 17.41 -18.06
N THR A 504 9.24 17.36 -17.79
CA THR A 504 9.85 16.39 -16.87
C THR A 504 10.75 17.08 -15.86
N GLU A 505 10.90 16.47 -14.69
CA GLU A 505 11.88 16.81 -13.67
C GLU A 505 12.85 15.64 -13.45
N ASP A 506 14.07 15.97 -13.01
CA ASP A 506 15.11 14.98 -12.77
C ASP A 506 14.97 14.45 -11.34
N VAL A 507 14.58 13.17 -11.23
CA VAL A 507 14.38 12.51 -9.94
C VAL A 507 15.37 11.36 -9.81
N SER A 508 16.13 11.33 -8.72
CA SER A 508 17.01 10.20 -8.41
C SER A 508 16.17 8.98 -7.99
N LYS A 509 16.44 7.82 -8.58
CA LYS A 509 15.83 6.55 -8.22
C LYS A 509 16.91 5.49 -7.98
N ILE A 510 16.66 4.61 -7.00
CA ILE A 510 17.52 3.46 -6.70
C ILE A 510 17.11 2.30 -7.62
N ASN A 511 18.10 1.64 -8.21
CA ASN A 511 17.93 0.45 -9.03
C ASN A 511 18.07 -0.81 -8.18
N LEU A 512 17.60 -1.93 -8.71
CA LEU A 512 17.63 -3.23 -8.02
C LEU A 512 19.03 -3.65 -7.52
N ASP A 513 20.08 -3.32 -8.27
CA ASP A 513 21.48 -3.63 -7.94
C ASP A 513 22.14 -2.59 -7.00
N GLY A 514 21.35 -1.68 -6.42
CA GLY A 514 21.82 -0.63 -5.51
C GLY A 514 22.44 0.60 -6.21
N THR A 515 22.63 0.56 -7.53
CA THR A 515 23.04 1.75 -8.28
C THR A 515 21.90 2.77 -8.35
N THR A 516 22.21 4.02 -8.72
CA THR A 516 21.19 5.06 -8.91
C THR A 516 21.05 5.45 -10.37
N ARG A 517 19.84 5.92 -10.73
CA ARG A 517 19.53 6.51 -12.04
C ARG A 517 18.84 7.87 -11.87
N THR A 518 19.02 8.76 -12.84
CA THR A 518 18.22 9.97 -12.97
C THR A 518 17.03 9.68 -13.88
N ALA A 519 15.83 9.56 -13.28
CA ALA A 519 14.58 9.40 -13.99
C ALA A 519 14.04 10.75 -14.48
N LYS A 520 13.50 10.79 -15.69
CA LYS A 520 12.78 11.95 -16.24
C LYS A 520 11.30 11.80 -15.88
N VAL A 521 10.91 12.32 -14.71
CA VAL A 521 9.56 12.13 -14.17
C VAL A 521 8.64 13.23 -14.68
N GLN A 522 7.52 12.86 -15.31
CA GLN A 522 6.48 13.82 -15.69
C GLN A 522 5.59 14.17 -14.49
N TYR A 523 5.44 15.45 -14.18
CA TYR A 523 4.47 15.93 -13.20
C TYR A 523 3.18 16.40 -13.87
N GLY A 524 2.13 16.55 -13.08
CA GLY A 524 0.87 17.13 -13.51
C GLY A 524 -0.14 16.09 -13.99
N ILE A 525 -1.40 16.29 -13.60
CA ILE A 525 -2.50 15.36 -13.87
C ILE A 525 -2.90 15.32 -15.35
N ASN A 526 -2.41 16.27 -16.16
CA ASN A 526 -2.56 16.30 -17.61
C ASN A 526 -1.30 15.84 -18.35
N SER A 527 -0.31 15.24 -17.69
CA SER A 527 0.87 14.71 -18.40
C SER A 527 0.58 13.41 -19.16
N GLU A 528 1.38 13.11 -20.18
CA GLU A 528 1.22 11.91 -21.01
C GLU A 528 1.25 10.62 -20.17
N ASN A 529 2.28 10.46 -19.33
CA ASN A 529 2.46 9.28 -18.50
C ASN A 529 1.37 9.19 -17.42
N PHE A 530 0.92 10.33 -16.87
CA PHE A 530 -0.20 10.34 -15.92
C PHE A 530 -1.48 9.82 -16.56
N ILE A 531 -1.85 10.35 -17.73
CA ILE A 531 -3.09 9.98 -18.43
C ILE A 531 -3.07 8.49 -18.82
N GLU A 532 -1.92 7.96 -19.26
CA GLU A 532 -1.74 6.52 -19.52
C GLU A 532 -2.02 5.69 -18.27
N THR A 533 -1.37 6.02 -17.16
CA THR A 533 -1.51 5.31 -15.88
C THR A 533 -2.93 5.42 -15.31
N TYR A 534 -3.50 6.63 -15.28
CA TYR A 534 -4.86 6.86 -14.80
C TYR A 534 -5.88 6.13 -15.67
N GLY A 535 -5.65 6.09 -16.98
CA GLY A 535 -6.42 5.25 -17.91
C GLY A 535 -6.38 3.79 -17.52
N ALA A 536 -5.19 3.22 -17.26
CA ALA A 536 -5.05 1.84 -16.82
C ALA A 536 -5.73 1.56 -15.47
N PHE A 537 -5.66 2.48 -14.51
CA PHE A 537 -6.37 2.39 -13.23
C PHE A 537 -7.90 2.35 -13.43
N HIS A 538 -8.43 3.23 -14.30
CA HIS A 538 -9.85 3.19 -14.67
C HIS A 538 -10.24 1.93 -15.46
N GLU A 539 -9.33 1.34 -16.22
CA GLU A 539 -9.58 0.06 -16.90
C GLU A 539 -9.68 -1.11 -15.95
N HIS A 540 -8.88 -1.13 -14.88
CA HIS A 540 -9.01 -2.12 -13.80
C HIS A 540 -10.45 -2.15 -13.26
N ILE A 541 -11.07 -0.99 -13.10
CA ILE A 541 -12.44 -0.86 -12.61
C ILE A 541 -13.45 -1.17 -13.73
N ALA A 542 -13.29 -0.55 -14.90
CA ALA A 542 -14.25 -0.61 -16.00
C ALA A 542 -14.22 -1.93 -16.75
N THR A 543 -13.08 -2.27 -17.36
CA THR A 543 -12.95 -3.43 -18.24
C THR A 543 -12.85 -4.70 -17.42
N TRP A 544 -12.13 -4.65 -16.31
CA TRP A 544 -11.83 -5.82 -15.49
C TRP A 544 -12.79 -6.03 -14.30
N ASN A 545 -13.87 -5.23 -14.24
CA ASN A 545 -14.98 -5.41 -13.29
C ASN A 545 -14.52 -5.51 -11.81
N ALA A 546 -13.47 -4.79 -11.42
CA ALA A 546 -12.84 -4.95 -10.11
C ALA A 546 -13.62 -4.28 -8.95
N ASP A 547 -14.55 -3.39 -9.25
CA ASP A 547 -15.22 -2.54 -8.26
C ASP A 547 -16.04 -3.33 -7.21
N VAL A 548 -15.96 -2.89 -5.96
CA VAL A 548 -16.72 -3.40 -4.82
C VAL A 548 -17.95 -2.51 -4.64
N GLY A 549 -19.14 -3.11 -4.59
CA GLY A 549 -20.26 -2.45 -3.93
C GLY A 549 -20.66 -1.06 -4.45
N GLN A 550 -20.53 -0.75 -5.76
CA GLN A 550 -21.39 0.15 -6.59
C GLN A 550 -20.73 1.05 -7.65
N ALA A 551 -19.91 0.47 -8.53
CA ALA A 551 -19.76 0.98 -9.90
C ALA A 551 -20.93 0.63 -10.86
N GLY A 552 -22.06 0.16 -10.32
CA GLY A 552 -23.30 0.11 -11.07
C GLY A 552 -24.18 1.28 -10.71
N ASP A 553 -24.25 2.29 -11.57
CA ASP A 553 -25.50 2.94 -12.02
C ASP A 553 -26.87 2.36 -11.58
N VAL A 554 -27.04 1.05 -11.29
CA VAL A 554 -28.26 0.44 -10.72
C VAL A 554 -28.16 0.20 -9.21
N VAL A 555 -27.88 1.25 -8.46
CA VAL A 555 -28.20 1.29 -7.03
C VAL A 555 -29.61 1.85 -6.85
N ASN A 556 -30.53 1.05 -6.34
CA ASN A 556 -31.90 1.52 -6.11
C ASN A 556 -32.03 2.46 -4.89
N SER A 557 -31.01 2.54 -4.00
CA SER A 557 -31.01 3.44 -2.84
C SER A 557 -29.63 3.98 -2.45
N ALA A 558 -29.54 5.23 -1.99
CA ALA A 558 -28.28 5.84 -1.53
C ALA A 558 -27.62 5.09 -0.35
N GLU A 559 -28.40 4.30 0.38
CA GLU A 559 -27.97 3.52 1.54
C GLU A 559 -27.07 2.32 1.17
N ASP A 560 -27.14 1.84 -0.06
CA ASP A 560 -26.38 0.67 -0.49
C ASP A 560 -24.92 1.04 -0.85
N LYS A 561 -24.62 2.34 -1.04
CA LYS A 561 -23.26 2.89 -1.30
C LYS A 561 -22.34 2.79 -0.09
N ASN A 562 -22.83 2.24 1.02
CA ASN A 562 -22.10 2.14 2.27
C ASN A 562 -21.15 0.93 2.31
N ILE A 563 -21.21 0.00 1.35
CA ILE A 563 -20.19 -1.05 1.20
C ILE A 563 -19.07 -0.51 0.31
N ASN A 564 -17.89 -0.30 0.90
CA ASN A 564 -16.68 0.10 0.19
C ASN A 564 -15.66 -1.05 0.13
N GLY A 565 -14.55 -0.82 -0.59
CA GLY A 565 -13.44 -1.78 -0.71
C GLY A 565 -12.97 -2.36 0.62
N GLN A 566 -12.75 -1.50 1.63
CA GLN A 566 -12.31 -1.92 2.96
C GLN A 566 -13.31 -2.89 3.60
N THR A 567 -14.60 -2.54 3.56
CA THR A 567 -15.69 -3.34 4.14
C THR A 567 -15.77 -4.72 3.48
N ALA A 568 -15.69 -4.79 2.15
CA ALA A 568 -15.71 -6.09 1.48
C ALA A 568 -14.45 -6.91 1.76
N PHE A 569 -13.30 -6.27 1.92
CA PHE A 569 -12.05 -6.96 2.23
C PHE A 569 -12.09 -7.59 3.63
N ILE A 570 -12.51 -6.85 4.67
CA ILE A 570 -12.66 -7.41 6.04
C ILE A 570 -13.77 -8.45 6.15
N MET A 571 -14.76 -8.44 5.24
CA MET A 571 -15.77 -9.50 5.14
C MET A 571 -15.25 -10.76 4.45
N GLY A 572 -14.00 -10.77 3.98
CA GLY A 572 -13.46 -11.82 3.14
C GLY A 572 -14.07 -11.87 1.74
N ALA A 573 -14.84 -10.85 1.32
CA ALA A 573 -15.57 -10.81 0.06
C ALA A 573 -14.81 -10.07 -1.05
N SER A 574 -13.51 -9.82 -0.90
CA SER A 574 -12.69 -9.19 -1.93
C SER A 574 -11.30 -9.82 -2.02
N LEU A 575 -10.75 -9.87 -3.25
CA LEU A 575 -9.40 -10.40 -3.50
C LEU A 575 -8.32 -9.44 -3.02
N PHE A 576 -8.47 -8.15 -3.34
CA PHE A 576 -7.42 -7.14 -3.15
C PHE A 576 -7.95 -5.88 -2.46
N TYR A 577 -7.10 -5.23 -1.67
CA TYR A 577 -7.37 -3.92 -1.10
C TYR A 577 -6.06 -3.17 -0.84
N GLY A 578 -6.04 -1.86 -1.00
CA GLY A 578 -4.85 -1.08 -0.61
C GLY A 578 -4.80 -1.00 0.92
N LEU A 579 -3.66 -1.29 1.53
CA LEU A 579 -3.54 -1.25 3.00
C LEU A 579 -2.35 -0.42 3.45
N GLY A 580 -2.46 0.20 4.61
CA GLY A 580 -1.34 0.69 5.39
C GLY A 580 -0.92 -0.32 6.45
N THR A 581 0.30 -0.21 6.97
CA THR A 581 0.74 -1.01 8.12
C THR A 581 -0.14 -0.80 9.36
N TRP A 582 -0.74 0.37 9.51
CA TRP A 582 -1.69 0.65 10.59
C TRP A 582 -2.97 -0.19 10.49
N ASP A 583 -3.39 -0.52 9.28
CA ASP A 583 -4.63 -1.26 9.06
C ASP A 583 -4.51 -2.72 9.53
N ILE A 584 -3.29 -3.26 9.65
CA ILE A 584 -3.07 -4.67 10.00
C ILE A 584 -3.62 -4.97 11.39
N SER A 585 -3.34 -4.09 12.37
CA SER A 585 -3.88 -4.29 13.72
C SER A 585 -5.40 -4.29 13.74
N GLU A 586 -6.04 -3.60 12.79
CA GLU A 586 -7.49 -3.67 12.61
C GLU A 586 -7.93 -4.93 11.87
N TYR A 587 -7.21 -5.37 10.85
CA TYR A 587 -7.58 -6.56 10.05
C TYR A 587 -7.30 -7.87 10.77
N GLN A 588 -6.34 -7.90 11.70
CA GLN A 588 -6.11 -9.03 12.62
C GLN A 588 -7.27 -9.24 13.61
N GLU A 589 -8.21 -8.29 13.74
CA GLU A 589 -9.47 -8.54 14.44
C GLU A 589 -10.44 -9.43 13.64
N VAL A 590 -10.12 -9.76 12.39
CA VAL A 590 -10.88 -10.70 11.56
C VAL A 590 -10.23 -12.08 11.69
N ASP A 591 -11.05 -13.12 11.84
CA ASP A 591 -10.54 -14.50 11.87
C ASP A 591 -9.87 -14.84 10.53
N LEU A 592 -8.68 -15.46 10.56
CA LEU A 592 -7.92 -15.90 9.40
C LEU A 592 -8.74 -16.79 8.44
N GLU A 593 -9.75 -17.51 8.94
CA GLU A 593 -10.66 -18.30 8.07
C GLU A 593 -11.49 -17.42 7.10
N VAL A 594 -11.66 -16.13 7.43
CA VAL A 594 -12.36 -15.11 6.65
C VAL A 594 -11.37 -14.26 5.86
N LEU A 595 -10.36 -13.70 6.54
CA LEU A 595 -9.33 -12.85 5.94
C LEU A 595 -7.95 -13.26 6.44
N ASP A 596 -7.22 -13.99 5.60
CA ASP A 596 -5.80 -14.23 5.79
C ASP A 596 -5.02 -13.17 4.98
N LEU A 597 -4.58 -12.11 5.64
CA LEU A 597 -4.00 -10.93 5.01
C LEU A 597 -2.58 -11.16 4.52
N GLY A 598 -2.34 -11.04 3.21
CA GLY A 598 -1.01 -10.94 2.61
C GLY A 598 -0.74 -9.62 1.92
N ILE A 599 0.54 -9.34 1.64
CA ILE A 599 1.02 -8.14 0.93
C ILE A 599 1.73 -8.53 -0.35
N MET A 600 1.46 -7.79 -1.42
CA MET A 600 2.12 -7.97 -2.71
C MET A 600 2.63 -6.64 -3.28
N PRO A 601 3.59 -6.68 -4.21
CA PRO A 601 3.97 -5.51 -4.99
C PRO A 601 2.78 -4.88 -5.73
N THR A 602 2.77 -3.55 -5.82
CA THR A 602 1.78 -2.84 -6.63
C THR A 602 2.02 -3.06 -8.12
N ALA A 603 0.96 -2.91 -8.92
CA ALA A 603 1.03 -3.16 -10.35
C ALA A 603 1.88 -2.10 -11.10
N VAL A 604 2.67 -2.56 -12.07
CA VAL A 604 3.60 -1.71 -12.85
C VAL A 604 3.12 -1.46 -14.29
N SER A 605 3.78 -0.54 -14.98
CA SER A 605 3.48 -0.19 -16.38
C SER A 605 3.41 -1.42 -17.29
N ASN A 606 2.42 -1.42 -18.20
CA ASN A 606 2.28 -2.45 -19.23
C ASN A 606 3.47 -2.52 -20.19
N LYS A 607 4.35 -1.50 -20.22
CA LYS A 607 5.63 -1.55 -20.94
C LYS A 607 6.54 -2.71 -20.46
N LEU A 608 6.27 -3.28 -19.29
CA LEU A 608 7.02 -4.42 -18.73
C LEU A 608 6.34 -5.77 -18.95
N SER A 609 5.16 -5.82 -19.59
CA SER A 609 4.42 -7.07 -19.82
C SER A 609 5.17 -8.00 -20.80
N LEU A 610 5.10 -9.31 -20.58
CA LEU A 610 5.55 -10.30 -21.58
C LEU A 610 4.79 -10.07 -22.90
N TYR A 611 3.47 -10.07 -22.79
CA TYR A 611 2.56 -9.61 -23.83
C TYR A 611 1.24 -9.19 -23.18
N ALA A 612 0.77 -7.99 -23.47
CA ALA A 612 -0.52 -7.52 -22.98
C ALA A 612 -1.20 -6.58 -23.98
N GLN A 613 -2.53 -6.59 -23.95
CA GLN A 613 -3.37 -5.64 -24.65
C GLN A 613 -4.25 -4.91 -23.65
N GLY A 614 -4.26 -3.58 -23.73
CA GLY A 614 -5.15 -2.72 -22.95
C GLY A 614 -5.85 -1.74 -23.88
N ARG A 615 -6.90 -1.09 -23.41
CA ARG A 615 -7.52 -0.02 -24.18
C ARG A 615 -6.77 1.29 -23.88
N SER A 616 -6.84 2.21 -24.84
CA SER A 616 -6.20 3.51 -24.72
C SER A 616 -6.96 4.41 -23.74
N ALA A 617 -6.26 5.22 -22.93
CA ALA A 617 -6.87 6.26 -22.09
C ALA A 617 -7.68 7.31 -22.90
N TYR A 618 -7.49 7.34 -24.21
CA TYR A 618 -8.19 8.19 -25.16
C TYR A 618 -9.36 7.50 -25.87
N TYR A 619 -9.52 6.18 -25.69
CA TYR A 619 -10.45 5.29 -26.39
C TYR A 619 -10.33 5.21 -27.93
N ALA A 620 -9.85 6.26 -28.60
CA ALA A 620 -9.65 6.25 -30.04
C ALA A 620 -8.28 6.77 -30.46
N ASP A 621 -7.91 6.46 -31.69
CA ASP A 621 -6.78 7.07 -32.38
C ASP A 621 -7.16 8.42 -33.01
N GLU A 622 -6.22 9.15 -33.60
CA GLU A 622 -6.48 10.46 -34.22
C GLU A 622 -7.51 10.43 -35.37
N SER A 623 -7.81 9.25 -35.93
CA SER A 623 -8.84 9.08 -36.95
C SER A 623 -10.24 8.85 -36.38
N GLY A 624 -10.37 8.70 -35.05
CA GLY A 624 -11.60 8.37 -34.35
C GLY A 624 -11.90 6.87 -34.30
N ALA A 625 -10.94 6.01 -34.68
CA ALA A 625 -11.10 4.55 -34.59
C ALA A 625 -10.77 4.04 -33.19
N ALA A 626 -11.54 3.07 -32.69
CA ALA A 626 -11.31 2.47 -31.38
C ALA A 626 -9.88 1.91 -31.26
N GLN A 627 -9.18 2.26 -30.17
CA GLN A 627 -7.75 2.00 -30.02
C GLN A 627 -7.46 1.01 -28.89
N VAL A 628 -6.84 -0.11 -29.26
CA VAL A 628 -6.19 -1.06 -28.34
C VAL A 628 -4.68 -0.84 -28.45
N ILE A 629 -4.01 -0.75 -27.30
CA ILE A 629 -2.56 -0.65 -27.21
C ILE A 629 -2.01 -2.04 -26.89
N THR A 630 -1.02 -2.47 -27.67
CA THR A 630 -0.30 -3.73 -27.43
C THR A 630 1.07 -3.40 -26.85
N TYR A 631 1.45 -4.12 -25.80
CA TYR A 631 2.76 -4.06 -25.18
C TYR A 631 3.44 -5.42 -25.24
N SER A 632 4.75 -5.43 -25.45
CA SER A 632 5.57 -6.64 -25.35
C SER A 632 7.01 -6.27 -25.06
N ASN A 633 7.44 -6.55 -23.83
CA ASN A 633 8.76 -6.17 -23.32
C ASN A 633 9.86 -7.08 -23.86
N GLY A 634 10.71 -6.56 -24.74
CA GLY A 634 11.80 -7.27 -25.40
C GLY A 634 13.13 -7.25 -24.64
N ALA A 635 13.18 -6.69 -23.43
CA ALA A 635 14.40 -6.67 -22.64
C ALA A 635 14.69 -8.07 -22.08
N THR A 636 15.94 -8.51 -22.23
CA THR A 636 16.40 -9.84 -21.78
C THR A 636 17.41 -9.76 -20.65
N VAL A 637 17.84 -8.54 -20.30
CA VAL A 637 18.83 -8.26 -19.25
C VAL A 637 18.42 -6.97 -18.55
N LYS A 638 18.47 -6.97 -17.22
CA LYS A 638 18.21 -5.81 -16.37
C LYS A 638 19.27 -4.72 -16.58
N GLY A 639 18.86 -3.46 -16.71
CA GLY A 639 19.77 -2.33 -16.76
C GLY A 639 20.45 -2.03 -15.42
N THR A 640 21.57 -1.30 -15.44
CA THR A 640 22.33 -0.85 -14.26
C THR A 640 22.71 0.63 -14.44
N GLY A 641 22.90 1.36 -13.34
CA GLY A 641 23.22 2.79 -13.35
C GLY A 641 22.20 3.60 -14.16
N SER A 642 22.69 4.48 -15.04
CA SER A 642 21.83 5.30 -15.91
C SER A 642 21.07 4.53 -16.99
N ASP A 643 21.47 3.28 -17.29
CA ASP A 643 20.80 2.47 -18.32
C ASP A 643 19.52 1.81 -17.78
N ALA A 644 19.44 1.62 -16.46
CA ALA A 644 18.25 1.11 -15.79
C ALA A 644 17.06 2.07 -16.03
N GLY A 645 15.90 1.52 -16.37
CA GLY A 645 14.71 2.32 -16.67
C GLY A 645 14.72 3.06 -18.01
N THR A 646 15.63 2.75 -18.95
CA THR A 646 15.56 3.29 -20.32
C THR A 646 14.65 2.46 -21.24
N ALA A 647 14.16 3.06 -22.33
CA ALA A 647 13.29 2.38 -23.31
C ALA A 647 14.01 1.92 -24.58
N THR A 648 15.32 2.15 -24.69
CA THR A 648 16.10 1.89 -25.90
C THR A 648 17.49 1.35 -25.57
N GLY A 649 18.00 0.46 -26.43
CA GLY A 649 19.32 -0.16 -26.28
C GLY A 649 19.21 -1.59 -25.72
N SER A 650 20.32 -2.33 -25.72
CA SER A 650 20.34 -3.74 -25.32
C SER A 650 20.14 -3.97 -23.81
N LYS A 651 19.96 -2.92 -23.02
CA LYS A 651 19.81 -2.94 -21.55
C LYS A 651 18.68 -2.06 -21.04
N GLY A 652 17.82 -1.55 -21.94
CA GLY A 652 16.71 -0.70 -21.53
C GLY A 652 15.55 -1.52 -20.99
N ASP A 653 15.27 -1.40 -19.69
CA ASP A 653 14.21 -2.14 -19.00
C ASP A 653 12.84 -2.06 -19.71
N TYR A 654 12.52 -0.93 -20.35
CA TYR A 654 11.25 -0.70 -21.05
C TYR A 654 11.29 -0.99 -22.56
N THR A 655 12.38 -1.56 -23.07
CA THR A 655 12.53 -1.86 -24.51
C THR A 655 11.40 -2.75 -24.99
N GLN A 656 10.67 -2.30 -26.01
CA GLN A 656 9.59 -3.08 -26.62
C GLN A 656 10.11 -3.93 -27.78
N ARG A 657 9.50 -5.10 -28.02
CA ARG A 657 9.80 -5.92 -29.20
C ARG A 657 9.38 -5.20 -30.48
N ASP A 658 10.19 -5.36 -31.52
CA ASP A 658 9.86 -4.93 -32.89
C ASP A 658 10.00 -6.12 -33.85
N PRO A 659 8.88 -6.67 -34.39
CA PRO A 659 7.50 -6.24 -34.17
C PRO A 659 6.94 -6.73 -32.81
N MET A 660 6.01 -5.97 -32.21
CA MET A 660 5.31 -6.34 -30.96
C MET A 660 4.69 -7.74 -31.00
N SER A 661 4.20 -8.15 -32.17
CA SER A 661 3.58 -9.47 -32.38
C SER A 661 4.53 -10.64 -32.17
N SER A 662 5.84 -10.41 -32.14
CA SER A 662 6.82 -11.46 -31.82
C SER A 662 6.73 -11.94 -30.37
N GLY A 663 6.17 -11.13 -29.46
CA GLY A 663 5.89 -11.56 -28.09
C GLY A 663 4.62 -12.39 -27.93
N LEU A 664 3.86 -12.65 -29.01
CA LEU A 664 2.71 -13.55 -28.96
C LEU A 664 3.20 -15.00 -29.07
N GLN A 665 3.86 -15.47 -28.03
CA GLN A 665 4.50 -16.79 -27.93
C GLN A 665 4.25 -17.43 -26.56
N VAL A 666 4.51 -18.74 -26.46
CA VAL A 666 4.54 -19.44 -25.18
C VAL A 666 5.88 -19.12 -24.51
N TYR A 667 5.85 -18.74 -23.22
CA TYR A 667 7.04 -18.38 -22.46
C TYR A 667 7.44 -19.50 -21.51
N ASP A 668 8.73 -19.80 -21.43
CA ASP A 668 9.26 -20.70 -20.40
C ASP A 668 9.50 -19.99 -19.07
N GLU A 669 9.76 -20.74 -18.01
CA GLU A 669 9.99 -20.18 -16.67
C GLU A 669 11.18 -19.21 -16.65
N THR A 670 12.26 -19.49 -17.39
CA THR A 670 13.44 -18.61 -17.43
C THR A 670 13.09 -17.26 -18.04
N GLU A 671 12.34 -17.25 -19.15
CA GLU A 671 11.85 -16.01 -19.78
C GLU A 671 10.91 -15.23 -18.86
N ILE A 672 10.03 -15.93 -18.14
CA ILE A 672 9.13 -15.33 -17.16
C ILE A 672 9.94 -14.65 -16.04
N ARG A 673 10.87 -15.38 -15.39
CA ARG A 673 11.67 -14.84 -14.28
C ARG A 673 12.59 -13.70 -14.72
N GLN A 674 13.21 -13.80 -15.89
CA GLN A 674 14.00 -12.69 -16.47
C GLN A 674 13.16 -11.43 -16.62
N ASN A 675 11.92 -11.55 -17.10
CA ASN A 675 11.02 -10.41 -17.20
C ASN A 675 10.56 -9.91 -15.81
N GLN A 676 10.39 -10.79 -14.82
CA GLN A 676 10.07 -10.39 -13.44
C GLN A 676 11.20 -9.60 -12.76
N ILE A 677 12.47 -9.91 -13.06
CA ILE A 677 13.62 -9.14 -12.56
C ILE A 677 13.54 -7.67 -13.00
N LEU A 678 13.07 -7.39 -14.21
CA LEU A 678 12.93 -6.02 -14.73
C LEU A 678 11.97 -5.16 -13.90
N ARG A 679 11.06 -5.80 -13.16
CA ARG A 679 9.94 -5.17 -12.45
C ARG A 679 10.26 -4.86 -10.99
N GLN A 680 11.29 -5.47 -10.39
CA GLN A 680 11.50 -5.44 -8.93
C GLN A 680 11.80 -4.05 -8.36
N ASP A 681 12.35 -3.12 -9.15
CA ASP A 681 12.61 -1.72 -8.77
C ASP A 681 11.64 -0.74 -9.43
N LYS A 682 10.51 -1.24 -9.96
CA LYS A 682 9.52 -0.46 -10.71
C LYS A 682 8.16 -0.36 -10.02
N TRP A 683 7.86 -1.20 -9.04
CA TRP A 683 6.69 -1.06 -8.18
C TRP A 683 7.02 -0.13 -7.00
N ALA A 684 5.99 0.41 -6.36
CA ALA A 684 6.18 1.20 -5.14
C ALA A 684 5.04 1.00 -4.14
N GLY A 685 5.31 1.21 -2.85
CA GLY A 685 4.30 1.54 -1.86
C GLY A 685 4.15 3.05 -1.72
N ARG A 686 2.96 3.53 -1.34
CA ARG A 686 2.80 4.92 -0.90
C ARG A 686 3.38 5.03 0.51
N LEU A 687 4.18 6.06 0.76
CA LEU A 687 4.75 6.30 2.07
C LEU A 687 4.10 7.50 2.75
N ASP A 688 3.67 7.26 3.98
CA ASP A 688 3.08 8.25 4.89
C ASP A 688 3.89 8.29 6.19
N SER A 689 3.66 9.29 7.03
CA SER A 689 4.25 9.39 8.36
C SER A 689 3.41 10.33 9.23
N VAL A 690 3.40 10.04 10.54
CA VAL A 690 3.05 11.01 11.58
C VAL A 690 4.22 11.11 12.55
N GLY A 691 4.43 12.28 13.15
CA GLY A 691 5.58 12.54 14.00
C GLY A 691 5.19 13.08 15.36
N TYR A 692 6.10 12.96 16.30
CA TYR A 692 6.03 13.61 17.60
C TYR A 692 6.69 14.99 17.51
N GLY A 693 5.97 16.04 17.91
CA GLY A 693 6.48 17.39 18.11
C GLY A 693 6.46 17.75 19.59
N VAL A 694 7.41 18.59 20.01
CA VAL A 694 7.42 19.20 21.35
C VAL A 694 6.91 20.62 21.24
N SER A 695 5.96 20.99 22.10
CA SER A 695 5.47 22.37 22.21
C SER A 695 6.60 23.34 22.49
N ALA A 696 6.68 24.45 21.76
CA ALA A 696 7.65 25.51 22.07
C ALA A 696 7.34 26.21 23.41
N ALA A 697 6.14 26.04 23.97
CA ALA A 697 5.76 26.66 25.24
C ALA A 697 6.61 26.17 26.41
N VAL A 698 7.18 24.95 26.32
CA VAL A 698 8.04 24.34 27.34
C VAL A 698 9.32 25.15 27.61
N GLU A 699 9.74 26.01 26.68
CA GLU A 699 10.88 26.93 26.89
C GLU A 699 10.59 28.00 27.96
N ASN A 700 9.32 28.23 28.29
CA ASN A 700 8.91 29.16 29.34
C ASN A 700 8.82 28.51 30.73
N ASP A 701 9.00 27.19 30.80
CA ASP A 701 8.93 26.39 32.03
C ASP A 701 10.30 26.15 32.66
N ALA A 702 10.36 25.28 33.67
CA ALA A 702 11.62 24.86 34.27
C ALA A 702 12.49 24.09 33.26
N ASP A 703 13.82 24.28 33.32
CA ASP A 703 14.80 23.69 32.40
C ASP A 703 14.66 22.18 32.18
N TRP A 704 14.14 21.43 33.16
CA TRP A 704 13.93 19.99 33.05
C TRP A 704 12.82 19.63 32.05
N VAL A 705 11.80 20.49 31.86
CA VAL A 705 10.59 20.17 31.09
C VAL A 705 10.92 19.94 29.62
N ALA A 706 11.67 20.86 28.99
CA ALA A 706 12.08 20.72 27.60
C ALA A 706 12.95 19.46 27.40
N ASN A 707 13.94 19.24 28.27
CA ASN A 707 14.81 18.06 28.19
C ASN A 707 14.04 16.75 28.36
N ALA A 708 13.09 16.71 29.31
CA ALA A 708 12.26 15.55 29.56
C ALA A 708 11.28 15.30 28.40
N ALA A 709 10.65 16.33 27.85
CA ALA A 709 9.75 16.21 26.71
C ALA A 709 10.47 15.69 25.46
N VAL A 710 11.66 16.24 25.15
CA VAL A 710 12.48 15.77 24.02
C VAL A 710 12.98 14.34 24.26
N SER A 711 13.36 13.99 25.49
CA SER A 711 13.76 12.63 25.86
C SER A 711 12.63 11.61 25.68
N LEU A 712 11.39 11.95 26.05
CA LEU A 712 10.23 11.09 25.82
C LEU A 712 9.93 10.93 24.33
N VAL A 713 10.00 12.01 23.55
CA VAL A 713 9.85 11.94 22.08
C VAL A 713 10.93 11.04 21.46
N MET A 714 12.17 11.13 21.92
CA MET A 714 13.23 10.21 21.50
C MET A 714 12.97 8.76 21.91
N GLU A 715 12.40 8.48 23.08
CA GLU A 715 12.05 7.11 23.48
C GLU A 715 10.93 6.54 22.60
N LEU A 716 9.90 7.34 22.30
CA LEU A 716 8.78 6.92 21.46
C LEU A 716 9.21 6.64 20.01
N THR A 717 10.20 7.37 19.48
CA THR A 717 10.72 7.16 18.12
C THR A 717 11.88 6.16 18.04
N LEU A 718 12.82 6.19 19.01
CA LEU A 718 14.14 5.54 18.95
C LEU A 718 14.36 4.50 20.05
N GLY A 719 13.38 4.28 20.94
CA GLY A 719 13.48 3.29 22.01
C GLY A 719 13.35 1.88 21.45
N GLU A 720 14.44 1.10 21.43
CA GLU A 720 14.45 -0.24 20.81
C GLU A 720 13.40 -1.19 21.40
N GLU A 721 13.19 -1.18 22.71
CA GLU A 721 12.15 -2.00 23.37
C GLU A 721 10.72 -1.52 23.02
N ALA A 722 10.53 -0.21 22.90
CA ALA A 722 9.26 0.38 22.47
C ALA A 722 8.94 0.01 21.02
N GLN A 723 9.93 0.09 20.11
CA GLN A 723 9.79 -0.27 18.70
C GLN A 723 9.45 -1.75 18.51
N VAL A 724 10.10 -2.65 19.28
CA VAL A 724 9.77 -4.09 19.30
C VAL A 724 8.32 -4.30 19.72
N THR A 725 7.89 -3.65 20.80
CA THR A 725 6.51 -3.74 21.29
C THR A 725 5.49 -3.27 20.25
N LEU A 726 5.75 -2.14 19.59
CA LEU A 726 4.88 -1.56 18.56
C LEU A 726 4.86 -2.40 17.27
N THR A 727 5.90 -3.18 17.01
CA THR A 727 5.97 -4.10 15.85
C THR A 727 5.19 -5.40 16.10
N TYR A 728 5.06 -5.84 17.37
CA TYR A 728 4.22 -6.97 17.73
C TYR A 728 2.73 -6.65 17.49
N GLY A 729 2.00 -7.56 16.81
CA GLY A 729 0.66 -7.26 16.28
C GLY A 729 0.66 -6.46 14.97
N GLY A 730 1.82 -6.21 14.37
CA GLY A 730 1.95 -5.66 13.03
C GLY A 730 1.61 -4.17 12.88
N ALA A 731 1.37 -3.41 13.95
CA ALA A 731 0.90 -2.02 13.86
C ALA A 731 1.88 -1.07 13.12
N GLN A 732 3.18 -1.40 13.11
CA GLN A 732 4.18 -0.72 12.29
C GLN A 732 5.38 -1.63 12.02
N ILE A 733 6.21 -1.24 11.06
CA ILE A 733 7.57 -1.77 10.92
C ILE A 733 8.54 -1.01 11.84
N PRO A 734 9.69 -1.58 12.21
CA PRO A 734 10.65 -0.89 13.06
C PRO A 734 11.17 0.40 12.40
N ASN A 735 11.25 1.49 13.17
CA ASN A 735 11.95 2.70 12.70
C ASN A 735 13.46 2.54 12.67
N VAL A 736 13.98 1.72 13.58
CA VAL A 736 15.42 1.48 13.74
C VAL A 736 15.87 0.50 12.66
N ILE A 737 16.78 0.93 11.79
CA ILE A 737 17.19 0.18 10.59
C ILE A 737 17.76 -1.19 10.97
N SER A 738 18.57 -1.28 12.03
CA SER A 738 19.13 -2.57 12.48
C SER A 738 18.05 -3.55 12.95
N GLN A 739 16.96 -3.05 13.53
CA GLN A 739 15.84 -3.90 13.93
C GLN A 739 15.05 -4.42 12.73
N CYS A 740 15.06 -3.74 11.57
CA CYS A 740 14.44 -4.26 10.34
C CYS A 740 15.15 -5.53 9.85
N ASP A 741 16.49 -5.59 9.92
CA ASP A 741 17.26 -6.79 9.57
C ASP A 741 16.92 -7.95 10.51
N GLU A 742 16.89 -7.69 11.82
CA GLU A 742 16.50 -8.69 12.82
C GLU A 742 15.03 -9.13 12.67
N TYR A 743 14.12 -8.23 12.28
CA TYR A 743 12.72 -8.53 12.00
C TYR A 743 12.55 -9.44 10.79
N LEU A 744 13.34 -9.22 9.74
CA LEU A 744 13.32 -10.04 8.54
C LEU A 744 13.89 -11.45 8.79
N ASN A 745 14.97 -11.52 9.56
CA ASN A 745 15.82 -12.71 9.71
C ASN A 745 15.74 -13.35 11.12
N TYR A 746 14.68 -13.06 11.89
CA TYR A 746 14.53 -13.49 13.28
C TYR A 746 14.67 -15.01 13.52
N ASP A 747 14.37 -15.83 12.50
CA ASP A 747 14.43 -17.30 12.50
C ASP A 747 15.70 -17.87 11.84
N GLN A 748 16.65 -17.02 11.44
CA GLN A 748 17.89 -17.41 10.77
C GLN A 748 19.06 -17.55 11.77
N GLU A 749 20.07 -18.35 11.40
CA GLU A 749 21.29 -18.53 12.21
C GLU A 749 21.98 -17.17 12.46
N GLY A 750 22.27 -16.85 13.72
CA GLY A 750 22.91 -15.60 14.13
C GLY A 750 21.97 -14.56 14.74
N TYR A 751 20.66 -14.76 14.68
CA TYR A 751 19.64 -13.84 15.22
C TYR A 751 18.98 -14.35 16.52
N GLU A 752 19.52 -15.41 17.14
CA GLU A 752 18.89 -16.09 18.29
C GLU A 752 18.77 -15.20 19.55
N ASP A 753 19.63 -14.20 19.66
CA ASP A 753 19.63 -13.22 20.75
C ASP A 753 19.11 -11.83 20.30
N GLY A 754 18.57 -11.72 19.08
CA GLY A 754 18.05 -10.47 18.50
C GLY A 754 16.79 -9.95 19.19
N ALA A 755 16.41 -8.73 18.85
CA ALA A 755 15.25 -7.99 19.36
C ALA A 755 13.93 -8.74 19.14
N PHE A 756 13.82 -9.50 18.04
CA PHE A 756 12.64 -10.27 17.65
C PHE A 756 12.73 -11.77 17.92
N LYS A 757 13.65 -12.23 18.79
CA LYS A 757 13.83 -13.65 19.13
C LYS A 757 12.61 -14.37 19.72
N ASP A 758 11.62 -13.60 20.19
CA ASP A 758 10.38 -14.12 20.77
C ASP A 758 9.17 -13.91 19.83
N MET A 759 9.40 -13.44 18.60
CA MET A 759 8.36 -13.26 17.60
C MET A 759 7.84 -14.61 17.10
N ILE A 760 6.54 -14.69 16.86
CA ILE A 760 5.86 -15.83 16.26
C ILE A 760 5.25 -15.39 14.93
N THR A 761 5.57 -16.08 13.85
CA THR A 761 5.08 -15.77 12.49
C THR A 761 4.55 -17.04 11.81
N PRO A 762 3.90 -16.96 10.63
CA PRO A 762 3.47 -18.15 9.90
C PRO A 762 4.59 -19.17 9.63
N GLU A 763 5.86 -18.74 9.62
CA GLU A 763 7.03 -19.62 9.46
C GLU A 763 7.47 -20.31 10.76
N GLY A 764 6.95 -19.89 11.91
CA GLY A 764 7.25 -20.49 13.21
C GLY A 764 7.79 -19.51 14.25
N ASP A 765 8.56 -20.04 15.20
CA ASP A 765 9.33 -19.27 16.16
C ASP A 765 10.79 -19.07 15.70
N ALA A 766 11.59 -18.31 16.45
CA ALA A 766 13.00 -18.05 16.14
C ALA A 766 13.90 -19.31 16.13
N GLN A 767 13.40 -20.48 16.52
CA GLN A 767 14.11 -21.75 16.41
C GLN A 767 13.66 -22.57 15.19
N GLY A 768 12.74 -22.04 14.37
CA GLY A 768 12.15 -22.71 13.22
C GLY A 768 11.12 -23.78 13.60
N ASN A 769 10.55 -23.72 14.81
CA ASN A 769 9.47 -24.64 15.20
C ASN A 769 8.14 -24.18 14.60
N ASP A 770 7.41 -25.11 14.00
CA ASP A 770 6.05 -24.88 13.50
C ASP A 770 5.04 -24.79 14.66
N VAL A 771 4.82 -23.56 15.14
CA VAL A 771 3.98 -23.27 16.32
C VAL A 771 2.85 -22.30 16.04
N TRP A 772 2.79 -21.72 14.83
CA TRP A 772 1.85 -20.65 14.45
C TRP A 772 0.39 -21.01 14.76
N ASP A 773 -0.09 -22.13 14.24
CA ASP A 773 -1.48 -22.57 14.42
C ASP A 773 -1.83 -22.79 15.89
N GLN A 774 -0.90 -23.33 16.68
CA GLN A 774 -1.11 -23.57 18.11
C GLN A 774 -1.26 -22.25 18.87
N TYR A 775 -0.38 -21.28 18.59
CA TYR A 775 -0.46 -19.94 19.17
C TYR A 775 -1.73 -19.20 18.74
N TYR A 776 -2.11 -19.32 17.46
CA TYR A 776 -3.33 -18.69 16.93
C TYR A 776 -4.58 -19.26 17.62
N GLU A 777 -4.66 -20.58 17.83
CA GLU A 777 -5.77 -21.18 18.58
C GLU A 777 -5.85 -20.71 20.04
N ILE A 778 -4.69 -20.51 20.70
CA ILE A 778 -4.65 -19.90 22.02
C ILE A 778 -5.16 -18.46 21.95
N ALA A 779 -4.75 -17.67 20.96
CA ALA A 779 -5.21 -16.31 20.74
C ALA A 779 -6.74 -16.25 20.58
N ARG A 780 -7.32 -17.12 19.74
CA ARG A 780 -8.79 -17.22 19.56
C ARG A 780 -9.52 -17.55 20.86
N ARG A 781 -9.01 -18.50 21.65
CA ARG A 781 -9.61 -18.86 22.95
C ARG A 781 -9.52 -17.73 23.97
N MET A 782 -8.39 -17.03 24.01
CA MET A 782 -8.18 -15.88 24.90
C MET A 782 -9.11 -14.72 24.54
N ALA A 783 -9.20 -14.40 23.25
CA ALA A 783 -10.09 -13.38 22.70
C ALA A 783 -11.57 -13.72 23.01
N SER A 784 -11.99 -14.96 22.76
CA SER A 784 -13.33 -15.46 23.09
C SER A 784 -13.63 -15.40 24.59
N ALA A 785 -12.68 -15.73 25.46
CA ALA A 785 -12.83 -15.58 26.91
C ALA A 785 -13.01 -14.11 27.31
N GLY A 786 -12.26 -13.19 26.68
CA GLY A 786 -12.42 -11.75 26.85
C GLY A 786 -13.80 -11.26 26.42
N MET A 787 -14.28 -11.65 25.24
CA MET A 787 -15.63 -11.33 24.75
C MET A 787 -16.73 -11.82 25.69
N ASN A 788 -16.52 -12.95 26.37
CA ASN A 788 -17.43 -13.52 27.35
C ASN A 788 -17.30 -12.88 28.75
N GLY A 789 -16.50 -11.83 28.91
CA GLY A 789 -16.35 -11.06 30.15
C GLY A 789 -15.49 -11.73 31.22
N SER A 790 -14.53 -12.58 30.84
CA SER A 790 -13.62 -13.22 31.79
C SER A 790 -12.80 -12.18 32.56
N THR A 791 -12.82 -12.26 33.90
CA THR A 791 -12.02 -11.39 34.78
C THR A 791 -10.63 -11.95 35.08
N GLN A 792 -10.27 -13.10 34.49
CA GLN A 792 -8.92 -13.63 34.61
C GLN A 792 -7.93 -12.64 33.98
N THR A 793 -6.77 -12.51 34.60
CA THR A 793 -5.62 -11.86 33.98
C THR A 793 -5.01 -12.75 32.90
N VAL A 794 -4.21 -12.18 32.00
CA VAL A 794 -3.44 -12.93 31.00
C VAL A 794 -2.63 -14.06 31.66
N SER A 795 -1.91 -13.75 32.74
CA SER A 795 -1.08 -14.74 33.45
C SER A 795 -1.90 -15.86 34.07
N GLU A 796 -3.09 -15.58 34.60
CA GLU A 796 -4.01 -16.58 35.15
C GLU A 796 -4.64 -17.45 34.07
N PHE A 797 -4.91 -16.90 32.88
CA PHE A 797 -5.45 -17.65 31.74
C PHE A 797 -4.41 -18.59 31.15
N LEU A 798 -3.19 -18.10 30.94
CA LEU A 798 -2.09 -18.86 30.36
C LEU A 798 -1.43 -19.83 31.36
N ALA A 799 -1.85 -19.82 32.63
CA ALA A 799 -1.33 -20.72 33.66
C ALA A 799 -1.64 -22.18 33.32
N GLY A 800 -0.64 -22.89 32.80
CA GLY A 800 -0.74 -24.30 32.40
C GLY A 800 -1.12 -24.52 30.94
N GLU A 801 -1.25 -23.45 30.14
CA GLU A 801 -1.34 -23.57 28.69
C GLU A 801 0.01 -24.02 28.11
N THR A 802 -0.04 -25.00 27.21
CA THR A 802 1.14 -25.59 26.58
C THR A 802 0.95 -25.68 25.07
N ILE A 803 2.08 -25.66 24.37
CA ILE A 803 2.22 -26.01 22.96
C ILE A 803 3.09 -27.25 22.83
N THR A 804 2.98 -27.96 21.72
CA THR A 804 3.81 -29.12 21.42
C THR A 804 4.94 -28.73 20.48
N ILE A 805 6.18 -28.94 20.89
CA ILE A 805 7.38 -28.77 20.06
C ILE A 805 8.13 -30.11 20.04
N GLY A 806 8.34 -30.70 18.86
CA GLY A 806 9.04 -31.99 18.74
C GLY A 806 8.38 -33.15 19.53
N GLY A 807 7.08 -33.05 19.85
CA GLY A 807 6.35 -34.01 20.67
C GLY A 807 6.43 -33.78 22.19
N GLU A 808 7.11 -32.72 22.64
CA GLU A 808 7.19 -32.32 24.05
C GLU A 808 6.28 -31.12 24.34
N GLU A 809 5.56 -31.16 25.46
CA GLU A 809 4.75 -30.03 25.93
C GLU A 809 5.65 -28.94 26.52
N THR A 810 5.56 -27.74 25.94
CA THR A 810 6.30 -26.55 26.35
C THR A 810 5.30 -25.48 26.79
N PRO A 811 5.52 -24.78 27.92
CA PRO A 811 4.67 -23.66 28.32
C PRO A 811 4.60 -22.56 27.25
N VAL A 812 3.41 -21.99 27.07
CA VAL A 812 3.21 -20.84 26.17
C VAL A 812 4.03 -19.65 26.66
N LYS A 813 4.77 -19.01 25.75
CA LYS A 813 5.45 -17.75 26.01
C LYS A 813 4.53 -16.59 25.63
N TYR A 814 4.62 -15.49 26.36
CA TYR A 814 3.85 -14.28 26.09
C TYR A 814 4.61 -13.07 26.63
N ASP A 815 4.14 -11.88 26.29
CA ASP A 815 4.73 -10.64 26.77
C ASP A 815 4.26 -10.30 28.20
N GLU A 816 5.19 -10.39 29.14
CA GLU A 816 4.94 -10.23 30.58
C GLU A 816 4.39 -8.85 30.96
N GLN A 817 4.58 -7.83 30.12
CA GLN A 817 3.98 -6.51 30.36
C GLN A 817 2.44 -6.58 30.44
N TYR A 818 1.82 -7.54 29.75
CA TYR A 818 0.38 -7.75 29.77
C TYR A 818 -0.09 -8.73 30.85
N ALA A 819 0.81 -9.29 31.67
CA ALA A 819 0.49 -10.38 32.61
C ALA A 819 -0.69 -10.08 33.55
N ASN A 820 -0.88 -8.82 33.93
CA ASN A 820 -1.92 -8.35 34.85
C ASN A 820 -3.16 -7.76 34.16
N VAL A 821 -3.16 -7.67 32.83
CA VAL A 821 -4.32 -7.19 32.06
C VAL A 821 -5.42 -8.23 32.12
N ARG A 822 -6.65 -7.82 32.41
CA ARG A 822 -7.80 -8.73 32.40
C ARG A 822 -8.25 -8.98 30.97
N LEU A 823 -8.66 -10.20 30.67
CA LEU A 823 -9.15 -10.53 29.33
C LEU A 823 -10.38 -9.71 28.94
N SER A 824 -11.24 -9.38 29.92
CA SER A 824 -12.40 -8.50 29.74
C SER A 824 -12.04 -7.08 29.31
N ASP A 825 -10.80 -6.66 29.56
CA ASP A 825 -10.32 -5.29 29.33
C ASP A 825 -9.54 -5.17 28.02
N PHE A 826 -9.39 -6.28 27.26
CA PHE A 826 -8.82 -6.24 25.92
C PHE A 826 -9.58 -5.27 25.04
N THR A 827 -8.84 -4.34 24.44
CA THR A 827 -9.33 -3.35 23.50
C THR A 827 -9.62 -4.00 22.15
N THR A 828 -10.38 -3.29 21.30
CA THR A 828 -10.80 -3.76 19.98
C THR A 828 -10.68 -2.64 18.96
N ALA A 829 -10.54 -2.99 17.69
CA ALA A 829 -10.66 -2.03 16.59
C ALA A 829 -12.11 -1.56 16.38
N VAL A 830 -12.28 -0.56 15.51
CA VAL A 830 -13.61 -0.07 15.09
C VAL A 830 -14.23 -1.03 14.05
N THR A 831 -13.41 -1.65 13.22
CA THR A 831 -13.81 -2.52 12.09
C THR A 831 -14.34 -3.88 12.53
N SER A 832 -13.77 -4.45 13.60
CA SER A 832 -14.17 -5.73 14.20
C SER A 832 -13.85 -5.74 15.70
N GLN A 833 -14.67 -6.45 16.49
CA GLN A 833 -14.61 -6.48 17.96
C GLN A 833 -14.38 -7.90 18.51
N THR A 834 -13.49 -8.67 17.88
CA THR A 834 -13.22 -10.06 18.29
C THR A 834 -12.22 -10.15 19.43
N ARG A 835 -11.38 -9.12 19.63
CA ARG A 835 -10.23 -9.05 20.55
C ARG A 835 -9.05 -9.94 20.13
N ILE A 836 -9.07 -10.47 18.91
CA ILE A 836 -8.02 -11.39 18.43
C ILE A 836 -6.71 -10.64 18.24
N ALA A 837 -6.72 -9.44 17.68
CA ALA A 837 -5.51 -8.65 17.48
C ALA A 837 -4.78 -8.35 18.80
N TYR A 838 -5.52 -8.00 19.86
CA TYR A 838 -4.94 -7.81 21.19
C TYR A 838 -4.32 -9.12 21.74
N ALA A 839 -5.03 -10.25 21.60
CA ALA A 839 -4.51 -11.55 22.04
C ALA A 839 -3.24 -11.95 21.26
N MET A 840 -3.20 -11.70 19.95
CA MET A 840 -2.02 -11.90 19.10
C MET A 840 -0.84 -11.04 19.56
N ARG A 841 -1.08 -9.77 19.91
CA ARG A 841 -0.05 -8.87 20.46
C ARG A 841 0.52 -9.40 21.78
N VAL A 842 -0.34 -9.86 22.71
CA VAL A 842 0.07 -10.49 23.98
C VAL A 842 0.98 -11.69 23.72
N LEU A 843 0.70 -12.47 22.68
CA LEU A 843 1.44 -13.66 22.29
C LEU A 843 2.62 -13.38 21.34
N ARG A 844 2.94 -12.11 21.06
CA ARG A 844 4.05 -11.66 20.17
C ARG A 844 3.93 -12.19 18.74
N MET A 845 2.69 -12.33 18.26
CA MET A 845 2.40 -12.82 16.92
C MET A 845 2.48 -11.70 15.88
N ASN A 846 2.94 -12.03 14.68
CA ASN A 846 2.91 -11.17 13.50
C ASN A 846 2.43 -12.00 12.29
N SER A 847 1.37 -11.55 11.61
CA SER A 847 0.73 -12.26 10.50
C SER A 847 1.48 -12.21 9.17
N TYR A 848 2.57 -11.43 9.09
CA TYR A 848 3.38 -11.36 7.91
C TYR A 848 4.39 -12.49 7.84
N THR A 849 4.45 -13.10 6.66
CA THR A 849 5.53 -13.98 6.22
C THR A 849 6.78 -13.19 5.90
N ARG A 850 7.92 -13.86 5.81
CA ARG A 850 9.21 -13.27 5.46
C ARG A 850 9.17 -12.53 4.13
N VAL A 851 8.41 -13.05 3.16
CA VAL A 851 8.22 -12.42 1.85
C VAL A 851 7.55 -11.05 1.99
N GLU A 852 6.56 -10.93 2.86
CA GLU A 852 5.84 -9.66 3.05
C GLU A 852 6.62 -8.68 3.92
N ARG A 853 7.32 -9.18 4.95
CA ARG A 853 8.28 -8.38 5.71
C ARG A 853 9.34 -7.78 4.78
N ASP A 854 9.86 -8.57 3.84
CA ASP A 854 10.79 -8.11 2.79
C ASP A 854 10.17 -7.01 1.91
N ILE A 855 8.94 -7.21 1.42
CA ILE A 855 8.23 -6.21 0.62
C ILE A 855 8.08 -4.88 1.39
N LEU A 856 7.70 -4.92 2.67
CA LEU A 856 7.55 -3.72 3.50
C LEU A 856 8.88 -3.01 3.73
N ILE A 857 9.96 -3.76 4.01
CA ILE A 857 11.31 -3.19 4.19
C ILE A 857 11.80 -2.54 2.89
N ARG A 858 11.58 -3.17 1.72
CA ARG A 858 11.94 -2.58 0.42
C ARG A 858 11.30 -1.21 0.20
N MET A 859 10.07 -1.00 0.65
CA MET A 859 9.40 0.29 0.54
C MET A 859 10.16 1.37 1.33
N VAL A 860 10.54 1.12 2.59
CA VAL A 860 11.24 2.14 3.41
C VAL A 860 12.68 2.42 3.01
N THR A 861 13.31 1.56 2.20
CA THR A 861 14.64 1.85 1.63
C THR A 861 14.65 3.01 0.63
N GLY A 862 13.48 3.39 0.10
CA GLY A 862 13.37 4.36 -0.99
C GLY A 862 13.45 3.74 -2.39
N MET A 863 13.79 2.46 -2.54
CA MET A 863 13.80 1.78 -3.85
C MET A 863 12.39 1.60 -4.41
N ASN A 864 11.46 1.13 -3.56
CA ASN A 864 10.09 0.84 -3.94
C ASN A 864 9.10 1.76 -3.21
N ALA A 865 9.33 3.05 -3.29
CA ALA A 865 8.54 4.02 -2.55
C ALA A 865 8.22 5.29 -3.32
N VAL A 866 7.05 5.82 -3.01
CA VAL A 866 6.60 7.14 -3.43
C VAL A 866 5.99 7.86 -2.24
N HIS A 867 6.49 9.05 -1.92
CA HIS A 867 5.98 9.84 -0.81
C HIS A 867 4.57 10.34 -1.11
N ASP A 868 3.65 10.23 -0.15
CA ASP A 868 2.33 10.85 -0.26
C ASP A 868 2.52 12.36 -0.44
N GLN A 869 2.11 12.86 -1.61
CA GLN A 869 2.34 14.26 -1.99
C GLN A 869 1.41 15.22 -1.25
N THR A 870 0.31 14.74 -0.66
CA THR A 870 -0.60 15.57 0.14
C THR A 870 0.03 16.05 1.44
N LEU A 871 1.03 15.31 1.94
CA LEU A 871 1.85 15.67 3.10
C LEU A 871 2.69 16.92 2.89
N TYR A 872 2.79 17.42 1.65
CA TYR A 872 3.60 18.57 1.28
C TYR A 872 2.75 19.79 0.89
N THR A 873 1.43 19.65 0.87
CA THR A 873 0.49 20.70 0.45
C THR A 873 -0.36 21.19 1.62
N ALA A 874 -0.86 22.43 1.53
CA ALA A 874 -1.66 23.02 2.60
C ALA A 874 -3.06 22.37 2.76
N SER A 875 -3.58 21.80 1.68
CA SER A 875 -4.89 21.13 1.60
C SER A 875 -4.82 19.92 0.66
N THR A 876 -5.83 19.05 0.71
CA THR A 876 -6.04 17.96 -0.26
C THR A 876 -7.06 18.32 -1.34
N GLY A 877 -7.64 19.52 -1.32
CA GLY A 877 -8.69 19.94 -2.26
C GLY A 877 -8.28 19.81 -3.74
N TRP A 878 -7.00 20.09 -4.04
CA TRP A 878 -6.43 19.96 -5.38
C TRP A 878 -6.46 18.52 -5.93
N ILE A 879 -6.23 17.49 -5.10
CA ILE A 879 -6.32 16.09 -5.53
C ILE A 879 -7.77 15.62 -5.53
N GLY A 880 -8.60 16.14 -4.62
CA GLY A 880 -10.04 15.90 -4.59
C GLY A 880 -10.76 16.31 -5.88
N ALA A 881 -10.21 17.26 -6.65
CA ALA A 881 -10.71 17.63 -7.98
C ALA A 881 -10.72 16.45 -8.98
N LEU A 882 -9.91 15.41 -8.75
CA LEU A 882 -9.88 14.19 -9.55
C LEU A 882 -10.86 13.12 -9.07
N ASN A 883 -11.64 13.34 -8.00
CA ASN A 883 -12.57 12.33 -7.49
C ASN A 883 -13.71 12.02 -8.49
N ALA A 884 -13.47 11.02 -9.34
CA ALA A 884 -14.36 10.63 -10.43
C ALA A 884 -15.68 10.02 -9.92
N THR A 885 -15.74 9.56 -8.66
CA THR A 885 -16.97 9.01 -8.06
C THR A 885 -18.08 10.08 -7.92
N THR A 886 -17.70 11.35 -7.79
CA THR A 886 -18.65 12.49 -7.77
C THR A 886 -19.36 12.70 -9.11
N ASN A 887 -18.77 12.18 -10.19
CA ASN A 887 -19.29 12.25 -11.56
C ASN A 887 -19.44 10.83 -12.15
N SER A 888 -19.79 9.84 -11.32
CA SER A 888 -19.80 8.42 -11.70
C SER A 888 -20.58 8.14 -12.99
N ALA A 889 -21.71 8.80 -13.20
CA ALA A 889 -22.54 8.69 -14.41
C ALA A 889 -21.86 9.19 -15.71
N MET A 890 -20.61 9.65 -15.64
CA MET A 890 -19.83 10.14 -16.78
C MET A 890 -18.69 9.20 -17.19
N PHE A 891 -18.47 8.08 -16.50
CA PHE A 891 -17.40 7.13 -16.84
C PHE A 891 -17.91 5.72 -16.96
N LEU A 892 -17.38 4.99 -17.94
CA LEU A 892 -17.63 3.56 -18.07
C LEU A 892 -17.20 2.78 -16.81
N ALA A 893 -16.15 3.25 -16.12
CA ALA A 893 -15.69 2.66 -14.86
C ALA A 893 -16.79 2.57 -13.80
N TYR A 894 -17.81 3.43 -13.84
CA TYR A 894 -18.89 3.47 -12.85
C TYR A 894 -20.28 3.26 -13.45
N ILE A 895 -20.35 2.77 -14.69
CA ILE A 895 -21.58 2.42 -15.40
C ILE A 895 -21.39 0.99 -15.94
N ASN A 896 -21.24 0.03 -15.03
CA ASN A 896 -21.00 -1.37 -15.39
C ASN A 896 -22.20 -2.30 -15.12
N GLN A 897 -23.32 -1.80 -14.58
CA GLN A 897 -24.50 -2.63 -14.28
C GLN A 897 -25.76 -2.23 -15.07
N GLU A 898 -25.88 -1.02 -15.62
CA GLU A 898 -27.04 -0.57 -16.38
C GLU A 898 -26.88 -0.99 -17.84
N THR A 899 -27.88 -1.68 -18.36
CA THR A 899 -27.95 -1.99 -19.78
C THR A 899 -27.95 -0.68 -20.57
N LEU A 900 -27.00 -0.52 -21.50
CA LEU A 900 -26.96 0.64 -22.39
C LEU A 900 -27.99 0.48 -23.52
N GLU A 901 -28.74 1.52 -23.84
CA GLU A 901 -29.74 1.51 -24.93
C GLU A 901 -29.55 2.67 -25.93
N GLY A 902 -29.96 2.44 -27.18
CA GLY A 902 -30.09 3.49 -28.21
C GLY A 902 -28.87 4.40 -28.35
N THR A 903 -29.00 5.66 -27.93
CA THR A 903 -27.97 6.71 -28.05
C THR A 903 -26.75 6.42 -27.16
N GLU A 904 -26.90 5.73 -26.03
CA GLU A 904 -25.78 5.42 -25.13
C GLU A 904 -24.83 4.39 -25.76
N GLN A 905 -25.38 3.37 -26.42
CA GLN A 905 -24.60 2.43 -27.21
C GLN A 905 -23.85 3.16 -28.34
N ALA A 906 -24.50 4.14 -28.98
CA ALA A 906 -23.87 4.95 -30.03
C ALA A 906 -22.75 5.86 -29.50
N ILE A 907 -22.87 6.39 -28.28
CA ILE A 907 -21.82 7.22 -27.66
C ILE A 907 -20.60 6.37 -27.29
N LEU A 908 -20.81 5.19 -26.71
CA LEU A 908 -19.73 4.22 -26.46
C LEU A 908 -19.01 3.83 -27.76
N GLN A 909 -19.74 3.75 -28.87
CA GLN A 909 -19.21 3.51 -30.22
C GLN A 909 -18.50 4.73 -30.83
N SER A 910 -18.72 5.94 -30.31
CA SER A 910 -18.18 7.21 -30.86
C SER A 910 -16.91 7.74 -30.17
N THR A 911 -16.43 7.08 -29.11
CA THR A 911 -15.10 7.24 -28.47
C THR A 911 -14.50 8.66 -28.56
N ALA A 912 -14.94 9.55 -27.66
CA ALA A 912 -14.66 10.98 -27.75
C ALA A 912 -13.21 11.36 -27.38
N LEU A 913 -12.47 11.87 -28.38
CA LEU A 913 -11.14 12.49 -28.25
C LEU A 913 -11.20 13.97 -27.91
N SER A 914 -12.41 14.50 -27.75
CA SER A 914 -12.63 15.93 -27.60
C SER A 914 -13.82 16.22 -26.71
N GLU A 915 -13.75 17.35 -26.01
CA GLU A 915 -14.85 17.85 -25.20
C GLU A 915 -16.05 18.22 -26.08
N SER A 916 -15.78 18.74 -27.28
CA SER A 916 -16.81 19.15 -28.24
C SER A 916 -17.69 18.00 -28.75
N GLN A 917 -17.17 16.76 -28.69
CA GLN A 917 -17.85 15.54 -29.11
C GLN A 917 -18.55 14.82 -27.95
N LEU A 918 -18.45 15.32 -26.71
CA LEU A 918 -19.22 14.79 -25.59
C LEU A 918 -20.71 15.02 -25.86
N GLY A 919 -21.40 13.97 -26.31
CA GLY A 919 -22.84 14.00 -26.51
C GLY A 919 -23.61 14.12 -25.20
N VAL A 920 -24.83 14.67 -25.28
CA VAL A 920 -25.80 14.68 -24.17
C VAL A 920 -26.93 13.73 -24.57
N GLY A 921 -26.88 12.49 -24.10
CA GLY A 921 -27.94 11.50 -24.28
C GLY A 921 -28.59 11.19 -22.95
N GLY A 922 -29.87 11.53 -22.76
CA GLY A 922 -30.61 11.15 -21.54
C GLY A 922 -30.07 11.70 -20.21
N GLY A 923 -29.15 12.68 -20.23
CA GLY A 923 -28.48 13.21 -19.03
C GLY A 923 -27.11 12.60 -18.72
N LYS A 924 -26.59 11.68 -19.54
CA LYS A 924 -25.24 11.09 -19.39
C LYS A 924 -24.29 11.62 -20.48
N SER A 925 -23.05 11.92 -20.10
CA SER A 925 -21.96 12.29 -21.01
C SER A 925 -20.73 11.45 -20.66
N PHE A 926 -20.38 10.47 -21.50
CA PHE A 926 -19.22 9.60 -21.28
C PHE A 926 -17.91 10.34 -21.58
N MET A 927 -17.04 10.47 -20.59
CA MET A 927 -15.68 10.98 -20.75
C MET A 927 -14.69 9.83 -20.87
N THR A 928 -13.67 10.04 -21.70
CA THR A 928 -12.45 9.24 -21.65
C THR A 928 -11.62 9.70 -20.45
N PRO A 929 -10.78 8.82 -19.86
CA PRO A 929 -9.83 9.22 -18.81
C PRO A 929 -9.01 10.47 -19.19
N ALA A 930 -8.54 10.57 -20.44
CA ALA A 930 -7.79 11.73 -20.92
C ALA A 930 -8.61 13.04 -20.91
N VAL A 931 -9.86 13.01 -21.36
CA VAL A 931 -10.77 14.18 -21.32
C VAL A 931 -11.03 14.61 -19.88
N TYR A 932 -11.23 13.67 -18.98
CA TYR A 932 -11.43 14.02 -17.58
C TYR A 932 -10.21 14.66 -16.95
N CYS A 933 -9.03 14.06 -17.09
CA CYS A 933 -7.78 14.57 -16.53
C CYS A 933 -7.51 16.01 -16.97
N THR A 934 -7.61 16.27 -18.27
CA THR A 934 -7.40 17.62 -18.80
C THR A 934 -8.48 18.61 -18.34
N ARG A 935 -9.75 18.20 -18.20
CA ARG A 935 -10.80 19.06 -17.62
C ARG A 935 -10.52 19.46 -16.19
N GLN A 936 -10.01 18.54 -15.37
CA GLN A 936 -9.76 18.80 -13.96
C GLN A 936 -8.43 19.51 -13.70
N SER A 937 -7.47 19.48 -14.64
CA SER A 937 -6.12 20.02 -14.43
C SER A 937 -6.08 21.50 -14.03
N LEU A 938 -6.83 22.38 -14.68
CA LEU A 938 -6.89 23.80 -14.28
C LEU A 938 -7.55 23.98 -12.91
N THR A 939 -8.63 23.24 -12.62
CA THR A 939 -9.31 23.29 -11.32
C THR A 939 -8.38 22.84 -10.20
N SER A 940 -7.71 21.70 -10.39
CA SER A 940 -6.72 21.16 -9.45
C SER A 940 -5.60 22.17 -9.21
N GLN A 941 -5.05 22.77 -10.28
CA GLN A 941 -3.96 23.74 -10.16
C GLN A 941 -4.40 25.01 -9.42
N ASN A 942 -5.62 25.51 -9.66
CA ASN A 942 -6.13 26.67 -8.96
C ASN A 942 -6.30 26.38 -7.46
N TYR A 943 -6.87 25.23 -7.10
CA TYR A 943 -6.96 24.82 -5.69
C TYR A 943 -5.58 24.68 -5.01
N LEU A 944 -4.60 24.12 -5.72
CA LEU A 944 -3.22 24.05 -5.21
C LEU A 944 -2.61 25.44 -5.01
N THR A 945 -2.84 26.36 -5.96
CA THR A 945 -2.34 27.75 -5.90
C THR A 945 -2.97 28.53 -4.76
N ASP A 946 -4.27 28.34 -4.53
CA ASP A 946 -5.04 29.03 -3.49
C ASP A 946 -4.87 28.39 -2.10
N GLY A 947 -4.32 27.17 -2.03
CA GLY A 947 -4.19 26.39 -0.79
C GLY A 947 -5.53 25.87 -0.25
N THR A 948 -6.48 25.57 -1.14
CA THR A 948 -7.88 25.19 -0.80
C THR A 948 -8.20 23.75 -1.09
#